data_AF-A0A9N8D7A1-F1
#
_entry.id   AF-A0A9N8D7A1-F1
#
_cell.length_a   1.000
_cell.length_b   1.000
_cell.length_c   1.000
_cell.angle_alpha   90.00
_cell.angle_beta   90.00
_cell.angle_gamma   90.00
#
_symmetry.space_group_name_H-M   'P 1'
#
loop_
_entity.id
_entity.type
_entity.pdbx_description
1 polymer ?
#
loop_
_entity_poly.entity_id
_entity_poly.type
_entity_poly.pdbx_seq_one_letter_code
_entity_poly.pdbx_strand_id
1 'polypeptide(L)'
;MVIRTPSLVGWLLFLSWLNLSFAQPISSNKSPSGLSFKLYDNAALAFSPAVSGITQTANLSLAAHSYSTETGCFLSGELSGTALFGGSTAAATTTTAVYKFSCDFTHTSSGFVWIDGHLVCSDGNSFRATDTDNPLPIDTSKPQPFRARITTNDTACQHIASFQLTWKELAKTPASDTEEQPEEYQASKEIDSNEPFEKSSSKVTFSPHLPPAEAQRDEFQKTLGYGWGAWLRHNMVSIVKLPEGIIVTPKLCQISSNTCLEFAIPDDDNIRVGLHTMDRSYVSYRMAFQTANVTVEYSVSSSDNSQLYVLVTSQEFPQNDPFDYEIQIHGRFGWYRPGTVTKTKDTTQNTPQLTFETPGFDTVNVTLTTDDWATIRNNHQHSNQPLDDNDDDHDNAPYLRVLITQPYQPIAFGSNIMDATPTIKDVQTKIKAAKDAAQAALRKRFGDDKYAVAEAVLSTSMWSTIYNPVENNGLLMPISRTEFWDFRGQSGAATTDWTYIIFDWDTLFASLLAGLGSKGIAYSNLFQVVKSKAAAGFIPNIAAGGFKSQDRTEPMIGAKVTLELYRKYKDKWPVEVVFDDLLDWNNWSLAKRSLPPLGLIALGSHEESFQPTIHNRGQSAVSTSQRQLGTLLKSNNTHTKRNGAKTSLGDDGMASARDESGMDNSPMYDGDFWNDTLHVMNLYDVGMSSLFAQEAYSLAELAEAIGKDPKLVQMLRKRGDTIRDKIQTELWDESQQAFVNRFTNGTFYRRVSPTSFYPMMAGAATQEQVESMVGAWLLNSSRFCIAPNGDFDGNDPKGCYWGLPSISADDPAFMAGDNYWRGYVWGPLVQLVHWSLQYPERHLAHLDVKDGNEKRTAKGSMEEPNWDLARKALCKQMEAMMMNQWNRHRDICENFHPSLEGDGAKDCTGTKFYHWGALAGLVGLVEDGYW
;
A
#
# COMPACT_ATOMS: atom_id res chain seq x y z
N MET A 1 49.56 -1.04 2.29
CA MET A 1 49.72 -1.93 3.46
C MET A 1 50.01 -1.06 4.68
N VAL A 2 48.97 -0.55 5.33
CA VAL A 2 48.93 -0.12 6.74
C VAL A 2 47.49 -0.41 7.18
N ILE A 3 47.39 -1.28 8.17
CA ILE A 3 46.15 -1.84 8.71
C ILE A 3 45.53 -0.80 9.66
N ARG A 4 44.26 -0.45 9.46
CA ARG A 4 43.44 0.22 10.48
C ARG A 4 42.29 -0.71 10.87
N THR A 5 42.29 -1.08 12.13
CA THR A 5 41.33 -1.92 12.85
C THR A 5 39.98 -1.22 13.01
N PRO A 6 38.83 -1.90 12.81
CA PRO A 6 37.54 -1.47 13.30
C PRO A 6 37.30 -1.93 14.75
N SER A 7 36.60 -1.11 15.52
CA SER A 7 36.31 -1.23 16.95
C SER A 7 35.38 -2.40 17.33
N LEU A 8 35.62 -2.98 18.50
CA LEU A 8 35.01 -4.18 19.10
C LEU A 8 33.48 -4.15 19.39
N VAL A 9 32.77 -3.06 19.10
CA VAL A 9 31.32 -2.95 19.44
C VAL A 9 30.42 -3.59 18.36
N GLY A 10 30.91 -3.75 17.13
CA GLY A 10 30.17 -4.39 16.02
C GLY A 10 30.09 -5.92 16.09
N TRP A 11 30.85 -6.57 16.97
CA TRP A 11 30.88 -8.05 17.08
C TRP A 11 29.84 -8.62 18.06
N LEU A 12 29.32 -7.82 18.99
CA LEU A 12 28.32 -8.28 19.97
C LEU A 12 26.89 -8.34 19.41
N LEU A 13 26.59 -7.64 18.31
CA LEU A 13 25.31 -7.71 17.61
C LEU A 13 25.26 -8.78 16.51
N PHE A 14 26.42 -9.30 16.06
CA PHE A 14 26.49 -10.35 15.04
C PHE A 14 26.52 -11.77 15.63
N LEU A 15 26.94 -11.93 16.89
CA LEU A 15 27.01 -13.23 17.57
C LEU A 15 25.72 -13.66 18.28
N SER A 16 24.70 -12.80 18.38
CA SER A 16 23.34 -13.22 18.80
C SER A 16 22.54 -13.89 17.67
N TRP A 17 23.03 -13.84 16.42
CA TRP A 17 22.39 -14.42 15.24
C TRP A 17 22.88 -15.84 14.88
N LEU A 18 23.82 -16.40 15.63
CA LEU A 18 24.37 -17.76 15.42
C LEU A 18 24.35 -18.57 16.72
N ASN A 19 23.16 -18.74 17.31
CA ASN A 19 22.86 -19.83 18.24
C ASN A 19 21.56 -20.53 17.82
N LEU A 20 21.56 -21.06 16.59
CA LEU A 20 20.74 -22.24 16.30
C LEU A 20 21.37 -23.41 17.06
N SER A 21 20.99 -23.56 18.32
CA SER A 21 21.27 -24.78 19.08
C SER A 21 20.60 -25.94 18.37
N PHE A 22 21.39 -26.74 17.67
CA PHE A 22 20.99 -28.10 17.30
C PHE A 22 20.70 -28.86 18.60
N ALA A 23 19.41 -29.01 18.91
CA ALA A 23 18.96 -29.82 20.03
C ALA A 23 19.36 -31.29 19.77
N GLN A 24 20.15 -31.86 20.68
CA GLN A 24 20.30 -33.31 20.78
C GLN A 24 18.95 -33.96 21.15
N PRO A 25 18.70 -35.22 20.74
CA PRO A 25 17.40 -35.83 20.93
C PRO A 25 17.23 -36.23 22.40
N ILE A 26 16.37 -35.50 23.12
CA ILE A 26 15.91 -35.85 24.46
C ILE A 26 14.44 -36.29 24.38
N SER A 27 14.18 -37.39 25.09
CA SER A 27 12.94 -38.13 25.28
C SER A 27 11.63 -37.34 25.25
N SER A 28 10.67 -37.83 24.45
CA SER A 28 9.21 -37.88 24.67
C SER A 28 8.49 -36.78 25.50
N ASN A 29 8.85 -35.51 25.34
CA ASN A 29 8.03 -34.41 25.83
C ASN A 29 7.08 -33.95 24.72
N LYS A 30 5.77 -34.01 24.98
CA LYS A 30 4.73 -33.47 24.09
C LYS A 30 5.08 -32.02 23.74
N SER A 31 5.05 -31.67 22.45
CA SER A 31 5.13 -30.27 22.02
C SER A 31 4.10 -29.44 22.78
N PRO A 32 4.43 -28.22 23.23
CA PRO A 32 3.49 -27.39 23.95
C PRO A 32 2.26 -27.09 23.07
N SER A 33 1.06 -27.37 23.58
CA SER A 33 -0.22 -27.03 22.95
C SER A 33 -0.72 -25.68 23.44
N GLY A 34 -1.46 -24.93 22.61
CA GLY A 34 -2.02 -23.62 22.97
C GLY A 34 -1.54 -22.48 22.08
N LEU A 35 -1.89 -21.24 22.41
CA LEU A 35 -1.42 -20.02 21.74
C LEU A 35 -0.38 -19.30 22.60
N SER A 36 0.61 -18.66 21.97
CA SER A 36 1.56 -17.80 22.67
C SER A 36 0.88 -16.48 23.03
N PHE A 37 0.94 -16.09 24.30
CA PHE A 37 0.52 -14.76 24.75
C PHE A 37 1.72 -13.92 25.18
N LYS A 38 1.60 -12.61 24.97
CA LYS A 38 2.56 -11.60 25.43
C LYS A 38 1.81 -10.37 25.93
N LEU A 39 2.25 -9.83 27.07
CA LEU A 39 1.66 -8.67 27.72
C LEU A 39 2.73 -7.60 27.91
N TYR A 40 2.33 -6.33 27.78
CA TYR A 40 3.24 -5.19 27.73
C TYR A 40 2.76 -4.06 28.64
N ASP A 41 3.72 -3.40 29.29
CA ASP A 41 3.47 -2.23 30.14
C ASP A 41 3.26 -0.93 29.33
N ASN A 42 3.22 -1.04 28.00
CA ASN A 42 2.94 0.04 27.07
C ASN A 42 1.77 -0.34 26.14
N ALA A 43 1.11 0.65 25.54
CA ALA A 43 -0.05 0.44 24.66
C ALA A 43 0.32 0.18 23.18
N ALA A 44 1.58 -0.14 22.88
CA ALA A 44 2.08 -0.23 21.51
C ALA A 44 2.69 -1.59 21.14
N LEU A 45 2.60 -2.59 22.03
CA LEU A 45 3.21 -3.91 21.86
C LEU A 45 4.73 -3.84 21.61
N ALA A 46 5.37 -2.80 22.15
CA ALA A 46 6.77 -2.47 21.92
C ALA A 46 7.71 -3.09 22.95
N PHE A 47 8.97 -3.27 22.56
CA PHE A 47 10.04 -3.88 23.36
C PHE A 47 9.77 -5.34 23.75
N SER A 48 10.53 -5.85 24.71
CA SER A 48 10.32 -7.17 25.29
C SER A 48 9.02 -7.17 26.10
N PRO A 49 8.19 -8.23 25.98
CA PRO A 49 6.99 -8.34 26.81
C PRO A 49 7.37 -8.46 28.28
N ALA A 50 6.59 -7.82 29.15
CA ALA A 50 6.72 -7.94 30.60
C ALA A 50 6.40 -9.36 31.08
N VAL A 51 5.36 -9.97 30.47
CA VAL A 51 4.96 -11.35 30.72
C VAL A 51 4.67 -12.03 29.40
N SER A 52 5.12 -13.29 29.27
CA SER A 52 4.76 -14.13 28.13
C SER A 52 4.56 -15.57 28.57
N GLY A 53 3.79 -16.33 27.79
CA GLY A 53 3.51 -17.72 28.08
C GLY A 53 2.64 -18.37 27.03
N ILE A 54 1.98 -19.47 27.42
CA ILE A 54 1.10 -20.24 26.54
C ILE A 54 -0.27 -20.39 27.22
N THR A 55 -1.34 -20.12 26.48
CA THR A 55 -2.73 -20.32 26.91
C THR A 55 -3.41 -21.39 26.06
N GLN A 56 -4.27 -22.21 26.66
CA GLN A 56 -5.05 -23.21 25.91
C GLN A 56 -6.30 -22.63 25.24
N THR A 57 -6.60 -21.35 25.48
CA THR A 57 -7.82 -20.67 25.01
C THR A 57 -7.46 -19.49 24.11
N ALA A 58 -8.36 -19.14 23.19
CA ALA A 58 -8.26 -17.92 22.38
C ALA A 58 -8.81 -16.70 23.14
N ASN A 59 -8.41 -16.54 24.40
CA ASN A 59 -8.83 -15.47 25.30
C ASN A 59 -7.60 -14.78 25.89
N LEU A 60 -7.68 -13.46 26.07
CA LEU A 60 -6.62 -12.67 26.68
C LEU A 60 -7.20 -11.67 27.68
N SER A 61 -6.54 -11.55 28.82
CA SER A 61 -6.84 -10.54 29.85
C SER A 61 -5.58 -9.74 30.14
N LEU A 62 -5.71 -8.43 30.27
CA LEU A 62 -4.60 -7.57 30.65
C LEU A 62 -4.42 -7.46 32.17
N ALA A 63 -5.07 -8.29 32.98
CA ALA A 63 -4.88 -8.32 34.43
C ALA A 63 -3.55 -8.95 34.84
N ALA A 64 -2.78 -8.26 35.69
CA ALA A 64 -1.53 -8.79 36.24
C ALA A 64 -1.74 -10.08 37.07
N HIS A 65 -2.79 -10.09 37.91
CA HIS A 65 -3.13 -11.23 38.78
C HIS A 65 -3.55 -12.50 38.04
N SER A 66 -3.81 -12.42 36.72
CA SER A 66 -4.07 -13.61 35.90
C SER A 66 -2.81 -14.45 35.67
N TYR A 67 -1.62 -13.87 35.91
CA TYR A 67 -0.33 -14.47 35.55
C TYR A 67 0.77 -14.31 36.63
N SER A 68 0.58 -13.44 37.61
CA SER A 68 1.47 -13.26 38.78
C SER A 68 0.67 -13.02 40.07
N THR A 69 1.34 -12.85 41.22
CA THR A 69 0.71 -12.45 42.48
C THR A 69 0.55 -10.93 42.63
N GLU A 70 0.91 -10.15 41.60
CA GLU A 70 0.91 -8.69 41.63
C GLU A 70 -0.46 -8.11 41.26
N THR A 71 -0.76 -6.94 41.81
CA THR A 71 -1.98 -6.17 41.50
C THR A 71 -1.67 -5.07 40.48
N GLY A 72 -2.45 -5.00 39.39
CA GLY A 72 -2.27 -4.03 38.32
C GLY A 72 -2.80 -4.55 36.98
N CYS A 73 -2.58 -3.79 35.91
CA CYS A 73 -2.93 -4.14 34.54
C CYS A 73 -1.80 -3.81 33.57
N PHE A 74 -1.73 -4.58 32.49
CA PHE A 74 -0.93 -4.29 31.31
C PHE A 74 -1.71 -3.35 30.37
N LEU A 75 -1.00 -2.61 29.52
CA LEU A 75 -1.63 -1.67 28.59
C LEU A 75 -1.86 -2.23 27.20
N SER A 76 -1.15 -3.30 26.83
CA SER A 76 -1.46 -4.06 25.64
C SER A 76 -1.08 -5.53 25.76
N GLY A 77 -1.64 -6.34 24.87
CA GLY A 77 -1.26 -7.73 24.75
C GLY A 77 -1.55 -8.31 23.36
N GLU A 78 -0.75 -9.30 22.98
CA GLU A 78 -0.94 -10.08 21.76
C GLU A 78 -1.09 -11.58 22.07
N LEU A 79 -1.99 -12.24 21.34
CA LEU A 79 -2.03 -13.68 21.17
C LEU A 79 -1.57 -14.02 19.75
N SER A 80 -0.71 -15.01 19.61
CA SER A 80 -0.21 -15.47 18.31
C SER A 80 0.04 -16.98 18.30
N GLY A 81 -0.10 -17.58 17.13
CA GLY A 81 0.15 -19.00 16.94
C GLY A 81 -0.56 -19.52 15.71
N THR A 82 -0.88 -20.80 15.71
CA THR A 82 -1.57 -21.47 14.62
C THR A 82 -2.83 -22.16 15.15
N ALA A 83 -3.92 -22.05 14.40
CA ALA A 83 -5.19 -22.74 14.66
C ALA A 83 -5.44 -23.81 13.58
N LEU A 84 -5.77 -25.03 13.99
CA LEU A 84 -6.21 -26.11 13.10
C LEU A 84 -7.68 -26.42 13.38
N PHE A 85 -8.54 -26.11 12.40
CA PHE A 85 -9.97 -26.35 12.46
C PHE A 85 -10.29 -27.78 11.99
N GLY A 86 -11.10 -28.55 12.72
CA GLY A 86 -11.58 -29.87 12.28
C GLY A 86 -10.85 -31.10 12.85
N GLY A 87 -9.80 -30.93 13.66
CA GLY A 87 -9.28 -31.95 14.58
C GLY A 87 -8.59 -33.21 14.00
N SER A 88 -8.34 -33.35 12.69
CA SER A 88 -7.65 -34.50 12.10
C SER A 88 -6.27 -34.14 11.54
N THR A 89 -5.23 -34.88 11.95
CA THR A 89 -3.83 -34.73 11.50
C THR A 89 -3.43 -35.70 10.39
N ALA A 90 -4.36 -36.27 9.63
CA ALA A 90 -4.03 -37.26 8.61
C ALA A 90 -4.91 -37.18 7.35
N ALA A 91 -4.24 -36.93 6.21
CA ALA A 91 -4.62 -37.31 4.84
C ALA A 91 -6.12 -37.37 4.50
N ALA A 92 -6.88 -36.34 4.87
CA ALA A 92 -8.27 -36.18 4.47
C ALA A 92 -8.33 -35.23 3.27
N THR A 93 -9.14 -35.59 2.29
CA THR A 93 -9.45 -34.78 1.12
C THR A 93 -9.87 -33.36 1.51
N THR A 94 -9.46 -32.36 0.72
CA THR A 94 -9.64 -30.93 1.00
C THR A 94 -11.10 -30.65 1.35
N THR A 95 -11.36 -30.25 2.59
CA THR A 95 -12.70 -29.95 3.08
C THR A 95 -12.71 -28.51 3.57
N THR A 96 -13.38 -27.64 2.83
CA THR A 96 -13.62 -26.26 3.26
C THR A 96 -14.85 -26.23 4.18
N ALA A 97 -14.70 -25.59 5.34
CA ALA A 97 -15.79 -25.36 6.28
C ALA A 97 -15.93 -23.86 6.57
N VAL A 98 -17.16 -23.38 6.72
CA VAL A 98 -17.45 -21.99 6.99
C VAL A 98 -17.61 -21.79 8.49
N TYR A 99 -16.82 -20.88 9.07
CA TYR A 99 -16.90 -20.53 10.48
C TYR A 99 -17.40 -19.11 10.68
N LYS A 100 -18.32 -18.94 11.64
CA LYS A 100 -18.71 -17.63 12.17
C LYS A 100 -18.01 -17.39 13.50
N PHE A 101 -17.39 -16.23 13.64
CA PHE A 101 -16.68 -15.83 14.85
C PHE A 101 -17.49 -14.82 15.65
N SER A 102 -17.35 -14.85 16.98
CA SER A 102 -17.93 -13.87 17.89
C SER A 102 -16.90 -13.51 18.94
N CYS A 103 -16.60 -12.22 19.05
CA CYS A 103 -15.64 -11.68 19.99
C CYS A 103 -16.34 -10.79 21.01
N ASP A 104 -16.09 -11.05 22.29
CA ASP A 104 -16.51 -10.20 23.38
C ASP A 104 -15.29 -9.40 23.84
N PHE A 105 -15.27 -8.10 23.52
CA PHE A 105 -14.24 -7.17 23.96
C PHE A 105 -14.76 -6.37 25.14
N THR A 106 -13.97 -6.27 26.20
CA THR A 106 -14.32 -5.50 27.40
C THR A 106 -13.22 -4.48 27.66
N HIS A 107 -13.59 -3.20 27.84
CA HIS A 107 -12.69 -2.10 28.23
C HIS A 107 -11.44 -1.88 27.33
N THR A 108 -11.48 -2.33 26.08
CA THR A 108 -10.41 -2.07 25.10
C THR A 108 -10.51 -0.65 24.54
N SER A 109 -9.36 -0.04 24.23
CA SER A 109 -9.28 1.18 23.41
C SER A 109 -9.13 0.85 21.92
N SER A 110 -8.47 -0.25 21.61
CA SER A 110 -8.54 -0.91 20.30
C SER A 110 -8.38 -2.42 20.47
N GLY A 111 -9.07 -3.19 19.64
CA GLY A 111 -9.07 -4.65 19.68
C GLY A 111 -9.31 -5.25 18.30
N PHE A 112 -8.51 -6.24 17.93
CA PHE A 112 -8.53 -6.87 16.62
C PHE A 112 -8.18 -8.36 16.70
N VAL A 113 -8.87 -9.18 15.91
CA VAL A 113 -8.60 -10.62 15.77
C VAL A 113 -8.49 -10.97 14.29
N TRP A 114 -7.39 -11.60 13.92
CA TRP A 114 -7.12 -12.09 12.57
C TRP A 114 -6.95 -13.60 12.52
N ILE A 115 -7.49 -14.20 11.46
CA ILE A 115 -7.28 -15.59 11.08
C ILE A 115 -6.82 -15.59 9.62
N ASP A 116 -5.60 -16.06 9.38
CA ASP A 116 -4.96 -16.07 8.06
C ASP A 116 -4.97 -14.70 7.34
N GLY A 117 -4.78 -13.62 8.12
CA GLY A 117 -4.82 -12.24 7.61
C GLY A 117 -6.22 -11.62 7.51
N HIS A 118 -7.29 -12.41 7.56
CA HIS A 118 -8.66 -11.91 7.62
C HIS A 118 -8.97 -11.31 8.98
N LEU A 119 -9.33 -10.02 9.03
CA LEU A 119 -9.88 -9.40 10.23
C LEU A 119 -11.29 -9.98 10.44
N VAL A 120 -11.46 -10.85 11.43
CA VAL A 120 -12.75 -11.53 11.72
C VAL A 120 -13.57 -10.82 12.80
N CYS A 121 -12.89 -10.04 13.66
CA CYS A 121 -13.51 -9.22 14.69
C CYS A 121 -12.72 -7.93 14.94
N SER A 122 -13.44 -6.85 15.25
CA SER A 122 -12.91 -5.64 15.86
C SER A 122 -13.78 -5.22 17.06
N ASP A 123 -13.21 -4.48 18.00
CA ASP A 123 -13.92 -3.98 19.19
C ASP A 123 -14.95 -2.89 18.91
N GLY A 124 -14.98 -2.34 17.68
CA GLY A 124 -15.91 -1.29 17.29
C GLY A 124 -15.43 0.14 17.55
N ASN A 125 -14.28 0.32 18.22
CA ASN A 125 -13.77 1.65 18.60
C ASN A 125 -12.93 2.29 17.49
N SER A 126 -12.19 1.47 16.73
CA SER A 126 -11.29 1.93 15.65
C SER A 126 -12.01 1.95 14.29
N PHE A 127 -12.77 0.89 14.02
CA PHE A 127 -13.63 0.72 12.85
C PHE A 127 -14.98 0.17 13.33
N ARG A 128 -16.04 0.27 12.51
CA ARG A 128 -17.33 -0.36 12.82
C ARG A 128 -17.16 -1.88 12.92
N ALA A 129 -17.87 -2.52 13.84
CA ALA A 129 -17.74 -3.96 14.09
C ALA A 129 -18.41 -4.86 13.02
N THR A 130 -19.21 -4.30 12.11
CA THR A 130 -20.01 -5.02 11.09
C THR A 130 -19.25 -5.34 9.80
N ASP A 131 -18.00 -4.94 9.76
CA ASP A 131 -17.27 -4.51 8.58
C ASP A 131 -16.05 -5.46 8.39
N THR A 132 -16.18 -6.70 8.89
CA THR A 132 -15.14 -7.74 8.99
C THR A 132 -15.40 -8.93 8.06
N ASP A 133 -14.37 -9.73 7.77
CA ASP A 133 -14.44 -10.97 6.97
C ASP A 133 -15.05 -12.11 7.81
N ASN A 134 -16.33 -12.00 8.14
CA ASN A 134 -17.02 -12.93 9.02
C ASN A 134 -18.49 -13.10 8.57
N PRO A 135 -18.94 -14.30 8.17
CA PRO A 135 -18.27 -15.60 8.31
C PRO A 135 -17.12 -15.83 7.33
N LEU A 136 -16.18 -16.70 7.72
CA LEU A 136 -14.96 -16.99 6.96
C LEU A 136 -14.92 -18.46 6.50
N PRO A 137 -14.73 -18.75 5.21
CA PRO A 137 -14.36 -20.07 4.71
C PRO A 137 -12.94 -20.45 5.15
N ILE A 138 -12.78 -21.65 5.70
CA ILE A 138 -11.50 -22.16 6.18
C ILE A 138 -11.21 -23.51 5.54
N ASP A 139 -10.03 -23.63 4.94
CA ASP A 139 -9.46 -24.92 4.58
C ASP A 139 -9.05 -25.67 5.86
N THR A 140 -9.85 -26.66 6.24
CA THR A 140 -9.64 -27.43 7.48
C THR A 140 -8.44 -28.38 7.40
N SER A 141 -7.85 -28.56 6.21
CA SER A 141 -6.63 -29.34 6.03
C SER A 141 -5.36 -28.52 6.33
N LYS A 142 -5.46 -27.18 6.34
CA LYS A 142 -4.32 -26.28 6.51
C LYS A 142 -4.30 -25.63 7.89
N PRO A 143 -3.12 -25.53 8.51
CA PRO A 143 -2.92 -24.69 9.69
C PRO A 143 -3.16 -23.21 9.34
N GLN A 144 -3.98 -22.51 10.13
CA GLN A 144 -4.31 -21.10 9.93
C GLN A 144 -3.51 -20.22 10.90
N PRO A 145 -2.72 -19.24 10.42
CA PRO A 145 -2.09 -18.24 11.29
C PRO A 145 -3.15 -17.50 12.12
N PHE A 146 -2.97 -17.45 13.43
CA PHE A 146 -3.88 -16.78 14.35
C PHE A 146 -3.17 -15.60 15.01
N ARG A 147 -3.82 -14.43 15.04
CA ARG A 147 -3.36 -13.25 15.75
C ARG A 147 -4.52 -12.56 16.46
N ALA A 148 -4.32 -12.09 17.67
CA ALA A 148 -5.22 -11.15 18.31
C ALA A 148 -4.42 -10.10 19.07
N ARG A 149 -4.87 -8.85 19.05
CA ARG A 149 -4.23 -7.73 19.73
C ARG A 149 -5.28 -6.89 20.42
N ILE A 150 -5.02 -6.54 21.67
CA ILE A 150 -5.83 -5.58 22.42
C ILE A 150 -4.94 -4.55 23.09
N THR A 151 -5.46 -3.33 23.20
CA THR A 151 -4.85 -2.23 23.93
C THR A 151 -5.90 -1.60 24.86
N THR A 152 -5.43 -0.90 25.89
CA THR A 152 -6.26 -0.03 26.73
C THR A 152 -5.56 1.29 26.98
N ASN A 153 -6.36 2.35 27.17
CA ASN A 153 -5.91 3.65 27.60
C ASN A 153 -6.21 3.92 29.09
N ASP A 154 -6.75 2.94 29.84
CA ASP A 154 -6.97 3.03 31.29
C ASP A 154 -5.63 2.82 32.04
N THR A 155 -4.83 3.88 32.11
CA THR A 155 -3.53 3.87 32.81
C THR A 155 -3.66 3.77 34.33
N ALA A 156 -4.85 4.00 34.87
CA ALA A 156 -5.12 3.87 36.30
C ALA A 156 -5.49 2.44 36.70
N CYS A 157 -5.64 1.53 35.72
CA CYS A 157 -6.06 0.15 35.90
C CYS A 157 -7.36 0.03 36.70
N GLN A 158 -8.30 0.95 36.49
CA GLN A 158 -9.63 0.88 37.13
C GLN A 158 -10.48 -0.22 36.51
N HIS A 159 -10.30 -0.46 35.20
CA HIS A 159 -10.97 -1.49 34.44
C HIS A 159 -9.95 -2.39 33.75
N ILE A 160 -10.23 -3.70 33.71
CA ILE A 160 -9.34 -4.66 33.05
C ILE A 160 -9.82 -4.88 31.63
N ALA A 161 -8.98 -4.53 30.66
CA ALA A 161 -9.22 -4.85 29.27
C ALA A 161 -9.05 -6.35 29.01
N SER A 162 -9.94 -6.93 28.24
CA SER A 162 -9.89 -8.35 27.87
C SER A 162 -10.63 -8.61 26.57
N PHE A 163 -10.36 -9.77 25.98
CA PHE A 163 -11.19 -10.32 24.92
C PHE A 163 -11.41 -11.82 25.08
N GLN A 164 -12.57 -12.27 24.61
CA GLN A 164 -12.91 -13.69 24.47
C GLN A 164 -13.36 -13.98 23.05
N LEU A 165 -12.77 -14.99 22.40
CA LEU A 165 -13.19 -15.47 21.10
C LEU A 165 -14.02 -16.77 21.22
N THR A 166 -15.14 -16.80 20.52
CA THR A 166 -15.96 -18.00 20.29
C THR A 166 -16.27 -18.14 18.81
N TRP A 167 -16.63 -19.35 18.38
CA TRP A 167 -16.95 -19.62 16.98
C TRP A 167 -18.02 -20.70 16.83
N LYS A 168 -18.60 -20.75 15.63
CA LYS A 168 -19.59 -21.74 15.21
C LYS A 168 -19.27 -22.18 13.78
N GLU A 169 -19.21 -23.49 13.54
CA GLU A 169 -19.20 -24.05 12.18
C GLU A 169 -20.62 -23.94 11.60
N LEU A 170 -20.76 -23.23 10.49
CA LEU A 170 -22.05 -22.99 9.84
C LEU A 170 -22.38 -24.05 8.78
N ALA A 171 -21.37 -24.45 8.01
CA ALA A 171 -21.51 -25.39 6.91
C ALA A 171 -20.18 -26.06 6.58
N LYS A 172 -20.25 -27.25 5.98
CA LYS A 172 -19.09 -28.01 5.47
C LYS A 172 -19.37 -28.43 4.03
N THR A 173 -18.47 -28.10 3.11
CA THR A 173 -18.55 -28.56 1.73
C THR A 173 -17.89 -29.94 1.65
N PRO A 174 -18.54 -30.98 1.10
CA PRO A 174 -17.87 -32.27 0.85
C PRO A 174 -16.66 -32.08 -0.05
N ALA A 175 -15.63 -32.91 0.12
CA ALA A 175 -14.49 -32.89 -0.78
C ALA A 175 -14.92 -33.22 -2.22
N SER A 176 -14.51 -32.40 -3.18
CA SER A 176 -14.56 -32.74 -4.61
C SER A 176 -13.37 -33.63 -4.95
N ASP A 177 -13.63 -34.80 -5.52
CA ASP A 177 -12.61 -35.74 -6.02
C ASP A 177 -12.10 -35.40 -7.43
N THR A 178 -12.49 -34.25 -8.00
CA THR A 178 -12.08 -33.83 -9.35
C THR A 178 -11.33 -32.51 -9.32
N GLU A 179 -10.04 -32.54 -9.71
CA GLU A 179 -9.17 -31.36 -9.94
C GLU A 179 -9.65 -30.47 -11.11
N GLU A 180 -10.80 -30.74 -11.71
CA GLU A 180 -11.41 -29.93 -12.76
C GLU A 180 -12.80 -29.44 -12.30
N GLN A 181 -12.90 -28.11 -12.17
CA GLN A 181 -14.06 -27.28 -11.82
C GLN A 181 -14.49 -27.30 -10.33
N PRO A 182 -14.41 -26.15 -9.63
CA PRO A 182 -15.10 -25.98 -8.36
C PRO A 182 -16.61 -25.82 -8.63
N GLU A 183 -17.42 -26.79 -8.19
CA GLU A 183 -18.86 -26.60 -8.14
C GLU A 183 -19.20 -25.40 -7.26
N GLU A 184 -20.16 -24.60 -7.73
CA GLU A 184 -20.62 -23.38 -7.10
C GLU A 184 -21.20 -23.63 -5.70
N TYR A 185 -20.75 -22.90 -4.68
CA TYR A 185 -21.36 -22.93 -3.35
C TYR A 185 -22.78 -22.38 -3.45
N GLN A 186 -23.79 -23.25 -3.42
CA GLN A 186 -25.17 -22.83 -3.21
C GLN A 186 -25.44 -22.63 -1.72
N ALA A 187 -25.51 -21.36 -1.31
CA ALA A 187 -25.99 -20.93 0.01
C ALA A 187 -27.51 -21.16 0.14
N SER A 188 -27.99 -22.40 0.04
CA SER A 188 -29.43 -22.72 0.02
C SER A 188 -29.93 -23.44 1.28
N LYS A 189 -29.11 -23.60 2.33
CA LYS A 189 -29.60 -24.04 3.64
C LYS A 189 -29.74 -22.86 4.59
N GLU A 190 -30.98 -22.55 4.95
CA GLU A 190 -31.31 -21.70 6.09
C GLU A 190 -30.49 -22.16 7.31
N ILE A 191 -29.58 -21.31 7.78
CA ILE A 191 -28.80 -21.55 8.99
C ILE A 191 -29.72 -21.25 10.17
N ASP A 192 -30.01 -22.27 10.99
CA ASP A 192 -30.74 -22.08 12.24
C ASP A 192 -29.92 -21.23 13.22
N SER A 193 -30.38 -20.01 13.46
CA SER A 193 -29.75 -19.03 14.35
C SER A 193 -29.89 -19.37 15.84
N ASN A 194 -30.62 -20.42 16.20
CA ASN A 194 -30.93 -20.75 17.59
C ASN A 194 -30.00 -21.79 18.25
N GLU A 195 -29.07 -22.41 17.51
CA GLU A 195 -28.04 -23.25 18.15
C GLU A 195 -26.91 -22.42 18.78
N PRO A 196 -26.54 -22.68 20.06
CA PRO A 196 -25.61 -21.87 20.82
C PRO A 196 -24.18 -21.89 20.26
N PHE A 197 -23.46 -20.76 20.35
CA PHE A 197 -22.02 -20.72 20.08
C PHE A 197 -21.30 -21.68 21.03
N GLU A 198 -20.49 -22.61 20.49
CA GLU A 198 -19.77 -23.58 21.32
C GLU A 198 -18.71 -22.85 22.16
N LYS A 199 -18.82 -22.97 23.49
CA LYS A 199 -17.77 -22.57 24.41
C LYS A 199 -16.64 -23.62 24.37
N SER A 200 -15.64 -23.41 23.50
CA SER A 200 -14.28 -23.98 23.61
C SER A 200 -14.12 -25.52 23.61
N SER A 201 -13.27 -25.99 22.70
CA SER A 201 -12.42 -27.22 22.77
C SER A 201 -12.89 -28.57 22.22
N SER A 202 -13.95 -28.67 21.41
CA SER A 202 -14.29 -29.98 20.82
C SER A 202 -13.55 -30.26 19.49
N LYS A 203 -13.16 -29.24 18.70
CA LYS A 203 -12.68 -29.43 17.29
C LYS A 203 -11.59 -28.50 16.76
N VAL A 204 -11.06 -27.54 17.54
CA VAL A 204 -9.94 -26.67 17.11
C VAL A 204 -8.74 -26.91 18.00
N THR A 205 -7.58 -27.16 17.38
CA THR A 205 -6.32 -27.36 18.08
C THR A 205 -5.40 -26.17 17.85
N PHE A 206 -4.78 -25.66 18.92
CA PHE A 206 -3.83 -24.55 18.84
C PHE A 206 -2.39 -25.00 19.02
N SER A 207 -1.49 -24.35 18.28
CA SER A 207 -0.04 -24.43 18.41
C SER A 207 0.54 -23.03 18.70
N PRO A 208 1.54 -22.91 19.59
CA PRO A 208 2.04 -21.60 20.03
C PRO A 208 2.95 -20.95 18.99
N HIS A 209 3.25 -21.65 17.89
CA HIS A 209 4.14 -21.19 16.84
C HIS A 209 3.34 -20.84 15.59
N LEU A 210 3.61 -19.66 15.03
CA LEU A 210 3.26 -19.32 13.66
C LEU A 210 4.09 -20.15 12.68
N PRO A 211 3.64 -20.33 11.42
CA PRO A 211 4.51 -20.79 10.35
C PRO A 211 5.79 -19.93 10.27
N PRO A 212 6.97 -20.49 9.96
CA PRO A 212 8.24 -19.76 10.04
C PRO A 212 8.26 -18.44 9.27
N ALA A 213 7.72 -18.42 8.04
CA ALA A 213 7.64 -17.21 7.22
C ALA A 213 6.72 -16.13 7.82
N GLU A 214 5.60 -16.53 8.43
CA GLU A 214 4.67 -15.64 9.13
C GLU A 214 5.26 -15.10 10.45
N ALA A 215 6.02 -15.92 11.18
CA ALA A 215 6.77 -15.46 12.35
C ALA A 215 7.82 -14.42 11.95
N GLN A 216 8.54 -14.66 10.85
CA GLN A 216 9.50 -13.72 10.29
C GLN A 216 8.82 -12.42 9.80
N ARG A 217 7.63 -12.50 9.22
CA ARG A 217 6.81 -11.33 8.86
C ARG A 217 6.51 -10.45 10.07
N ASP A 218 6.10 -11.05 11.18
CA ASP A 218 5.76 -10.31 12.40
C ASP A 218 6.97 -9.64 13.03
N GLU A 219 8.11 -10.34 13.10
CA GLU A 219 9.35 -9.74 13.56
C GLU A 219 9.79 -8.61 12.65
N PHE A 220 9.75 -8.83 11.33
CA PHE A 220 10.15 -7.85 10.33
C PHE A 220 9.31 -6.57 10.41
N GLN A 221 7.98 -6.65 10.47
CA GLN A 221 7.13 -5.45 10.56
C GLN A 221 7.41 -4.63 11.82
N LYS A 222 7.71 -5.28 12.96
CA LYS A 222 8.11 -4.60 14.20
C LYS A 222 9.40 -3.77 14.03
N THR A 223 10.27 -4.14 13.08
CA THR A 223 11.49 -3.38 12.77
C THR A 223 11.26 -2.16 11.87
N LEU A 224 10.05 -1.92 11.34
CA LEU A 224 9.80 -0.82 10.39
C LEU A 224 9.04 0.34 11.00
N GLY A 225 8.11 0.06 11.92
CA GLY A 225 7.29 1.06 12.61
C GLY A 225 8.01 1.73 13.79
N TYR A 226 9.14 2.39 13.54
CA TYR A 226 9.92 3.07 14.58
C TYR A 226 10.49 4.42 14.11
N GLY A 227 10.65 5.32 15.09
CA GLY A 227 11.23 6.64 14.90
C GLY A 227 10.25 7.67 14.35
N TRP A 228 10.76 8.89 14.15
CA TRP A 228 9.97 10.01 13.64
C TRP A 228 9.71 9.92 12.13
N GLY A 229 8.53 10.33 11.67
CA GLY A 229 8.22 10.48 10.24
C GLY A 229 6.79 10.91 9.95
N ALA A 230 6.47 11.16 8.67
CA ALA A 230 5.16 11.64 8.23
C ALA A 230 4.16 10.49 8.01
N TRP A 231 3.74 9.85 9.11
CA TRP A 231 3.02 8.57 9.08
C TRP A 231 1.50 8.64 8.91
N LEU A 232 0.88 9.82 9.02
CA LEU A 232 -0.57 9.96 8.92
C LEU A 232 -1.01 10.10 7.46
N ARG A 233 -2.07 9.39 7.08
CA ARG A 233 -2.71 9.55 5.76
C ARG A 233 -3.27 10.95 5.60
N HIS A 234 -4.14 11.36 6.51
CA HIS A 234 -4.82 12.66 6.51
C HIS A 234 -4.01 13.73 7.27
N ASN A 235 -2.68 13.68 7.35
CA ASN A 235 -1.89 14.89 7.69
C ASN A 235 -0.41 14.69 7.40
N MET A 236 0.11 15.27 6.33
CA MET A 236 1.54 15.14 6.04
C MET A 236 2.43 16.14 6.79
N VAL A 237 1.87 17.21 7.34
CA VAL A 237 2.66 18.19 8.11
C VAL A 237 2.92 17.70 9.54
N SER A 238 2.15 16.71 10.01
CA SER A 238 2.37 16.03 11.27
C SER A 238 3.59 15.09 11.21
N ILE A 239 4.49 15.24 12.19
CA ILE A 239 5.64 14.35 12.40
C ILE A 239 5.31 13.45 13.59
N VAL A 240 5.31 12.14 13.34
CA VAL A 240 4.85 11.12 14.28
C VAL A 240 6.01 10.26 14.73
N LYS A 241 6.17 10.08 16.04
CA LYS A 241 7.12 9.13 16.63
C LYS A 241 6.43 7.79 16.85
N LEU A 242 6.93 6.75 16.19
CA LEU A 242 6.53 5.38 16.45
C LEU A 242 7.57 4.67 17.35
N PRO A 243 7.13 3.72 18.19
CA PRO A 243 5.77 3.21 18.34
C PRO A 243 4.95 3.92 19.45
N GLU A 244 5.38 5.06 19.99
CA GLU A 244 4.65 5.78 21.04
C GLU A 244 3.35 6.41 20.53
N GLY A 245 3.29 6.75 19.23
CA GLY A 245 2.18 7.48 18.64
C GLY A 245 2.13 8.95 19.07
N ILE A 246 3.27 9.51 19.48
CA ILE A 246 3.44 10.94 19.72
C ILE A 246 3.34 11.66 18.37
N ILE A 247 2.48 12.66 18.28
CA ILE A 247 2.25 13.45 17.07
C ILE A 247 2.59 14.90 17.38
N VAL A 248 3.53 15.45 16.62
CA VAL A 248 3.91 16.86 16.65
C VAL A 248 3.50 17.51 15.34
N THR A 249 2.72 18.59 15.41
CA THR A 249 2.22 19.29 14.22
C THR A 249 2.64 20.77 14.26
N PRO A 250 3.63 21.19 13.44
CA PRO A 250 3.91 22.60 13.20
C PRO A 250 2.82 23.19 12.29
N LYS A 251 1.95 24.02 12.86
CA LYS A 251 0.88 24.76 12.16
C LYS A 251 1.37 26.17 11.83
N LEU A 252 1.11 26.62 10.61
CA LEU A 252 1.24 28.03 10.21
C LEU A 252 -0.09 28.74 10.46
N CYS A 253 -0.09 29.77 11.31
CA CYS A 253 -1.29 30.43 11.80
C CYS A 253 -1.28 31.93 11.50
N GLN A 254 -2.45 32.49 11.24
CA GLN A 254 -2.68 33.93 11.20
C GLN A 254 -3.32 34.39 12.51
N ILE A 255 -2.69 35.37 13.14
CA ILE A 255 -3.03 35.83 14.50
C ILE A 255 -4.34 36.62 14.48
N SER A 256 -4.49 37.58 13.54
CA SER A 256 -5.65 38.46 13.45
C SER A 256 -6.97 37.72 13.24
N SER A 257 -6.94 36.59 12.53
CA SER A 257 -8.12 35.77 12.26
C SER A 257 -8.28 34.58 13.22
N ASN A 258 -7.26 34.29 14.05
CA ASN A 258 -7.19 33.10 14.89
C ASN A 258 -7.42 31.80 14.10
N THR A 259 -6.80 31.69 12.92
CA THR A 259 -6.91 30.51 12.04
C THR A 259 -5.54 29.92 11.72
N CYS A 260 -5.50 28.61 11.52
CA CYS A 260 -4.27 27.86 11.24
C CYS A 260 -4.46 26.90 10.07
N LEU A 261 -3.38 26.61 9.37
CA LEU A 261 -3.29 25.40 8.55
C LEU A 261 -3.17 24.19 9.48
N GLU A 262 -4.29 23.57 9.81
CA GLU A 262 -4.34 22.42 10.72
C GLU A 262 -3.91 21.11 10.05
N PHE A 263 -4.12 21.05 8.74
CA PHE A 263 -3.98 19.87 7.92
C PHE A 263 -3.51 20.28 6.53
N ALA A 264 -2.65 19.46 5.94
CA ALA A 264 -2.39 19.50 4.51
C ALA A 264 -1.99 18.12 4.00
N ILE A 265 -2.10 17.96 2.68
CA ILE A 265 -1.74 16.80 1.86
C ILE A 265 -0.96 17.27 0.62
N PRO A 266 -0.26 16.38 -0.11
CA PRO A 266 0.55 16.80 -1.24
C PRO A 266 -0.29 17.27 -2.43
N ASP A 267 -1.57 16.92 -2.47
CA ASP A 267 -2.51 17.31 -3.53
C ASP A 267 -3.06 18.73 -3.38
N ASP A 268 -2.97 19.30 -2.19
CA ASP A 268 -3.48 20.65 -1.90
C ASP A 268 -2.44 21.70 -2.29
N ASP A 269 -2.91 22.86 -2.77
CA ASP A 269 -2.03 23.99 -3.14
C ASP A 269 -1.26 24.59 -1.94
N ASN A 270 -1.58 24.14 -0.71
CA ASN A 270 -0.91 24.55 0.52
C ASN A 270 0.46 23.86 0.70
N ILE A 271 0.74 22.76 0.00
CA ILE A 271 2.03 22.05 0.12
C ILE A 271 2.70 21.92 -1.24
N ARG A 272 4.02 22.10 -1.24
CA ARG A 272 4.89 21.66 -2.33
C ARG A 272 5.96 20.75 -1.76
N VAL A 273 5.90 19.47 -2.12
CA VAL A 273 6.83 18.47 -1.60
C VAL A 273 8.27 18.68 -2.08
N GLY A 274 9.21 18.32 -1.22
CA GLY A 274 10.63 18.29 -1.51
C GLY A 274 11.23 16.89 -1.39
N LEU A 275 12.55 16.83 -1.33
CA LEU A 275 13.28 15.58 -1.12
C LEU A 275 12.82 14.94 0.20
N HIS A 276 12.44 13.68 0.14
CA HIS A 276 12.22 12.83 1.30
C HIS A 276 13.06 11.56 1.13
N THR A 277 14.11 11.40 1.94
CA THR A 277 14.95 10.20 1.87
C THR A 277 14.20 8.98 2.42
N MET A 278 14.48 7.79 1.88
CA MET A 278 13.84 6.54 2.31
C MET A 278 14.07 6.20 3.79
N ASP A 279 15.18 6.68 4.34
CA ASP A 279 15.58 6.49 5.75
C ASP A 279 15.18 7.66 6.66
N ARG A 280 14.58 8.73 6.10
CA ARG A 280 14.18 9.97 6.80
C ARG A 280 15.34 10.81 7.34
N SER A 281 16.57 10.49 6.94
CA SER A 281 17.76 11.29 7.29
C SER A 281 17.63 12.75 6.87
N TYR A 282 16.92 13.05 5.78
CA TYR A 282 16.53 14.40 5.41
C TYR A 282 15.17 14.43 4.71
N VAL A 283 14.33 15.38 5.14
CA VAL A 283 13.01 15.64 4.55
C VAL A 283 12.82 17.14 4.39
N SER A 284 12.20 17.56 3.29
CA SER A 284 11.89 18.97 3.01
C SER A 284 10.55 19.12 2.31
N TYR A 285 9.84 20.20 2.61
CA TYR A 285 8.65 20.63 1.89
C TYR A 285 8.40 22.14 2.12
N ARG A 286 7.61 22.76 1.25
CA ARG A 286 7.11 24.12 1.45
C ARG A 286 5.65 24.06 1.88
N MET A 287 5.30 24.90 2.83
CA MET A 287 3.94 25.10 3.34
C MET A 287 3.51 26.53 3.06
N ALA A 288 2.31 26.70 2.53
CA ALA A 288 1.67 27.98 2.27
C ALA A 288 0.35 28.04 3.03
N PHE A 289 0.06 29.20 3.63
CA PHE A 289 -1.22 29.47 4.27
C PHE A 289 -1.54 30.95 4.11
N GLN A 290 -2.67 31.23 3.44
CA GLN A 290 -3.04 32.58 3.02
C GLN A 290 -1.89 33.29 2.26
N THR A 291 -1.32 34.36 2.82
CA THR A 291 -0.22 35.09 2.18
C THR A 291 1.16 34.65 2.67
N ALA A 292 1.23 33.84 3.72
CA ALA A 292 2.47 33.39 4.34
C ALA A 292 2.97 32.10 3.67
N ASN A 293 4.30 31.99 3.59
CA ASN A 293 4.98 30.83 3.06
C ASN A 293 6.16 30.48 3.96
N VAL A 294 6.34 29.20 4.24
CA VAL A 294 7.48 28.68 4.99
C VAL A 294 8.06 27.44 4.31
N THR A 295 9.36 27.24 4.46
CA THR A 295 10.00 25.96 4.15
C THR A 295 10.20 25.21 5.44
N VAL A 296 9.78 23.95 5.47
CA VAL A 296 10.02 23.03 6.59
C VAL A 296 11.05 22.00 6.13
N GLU A 297 12.12 21.89 6.88
CA GLU A 297 13.13 20.85 6.74
C GLU A 297 13.25 20.10 8.06
N TYR A 298 13.34 18.78 8.00
CA TYR A 298 13.65 18.00 9.20
C TYR A 298 14.61 16.86 8.91
N SER A 299 15.32 16.46 9.95
CA SER A 299 16.24 15.32 9.92
C SER A 299 15.93 14.42 11.10
N VAL A 300 15.83 13.13 10.81
CA VAL A 300 15.75 12.07 11.80
C VAL A 300 17.12 11.38 11.87
N SER A 301 17.65 11.25 13.06
CA SER A 301 18.98 10.69 13.32
C SER A 301 18.96 9.75 14.53
N SER A 302 20.12 9.19 14.88
CA SER A 302 20.35 8.04 15.78
C SER A 302 20.10 6.68 15.12
N SER A 303 20.63 5.60 15.70
CA SER A 303 20.47 4.24 15.16
C SER A 303 19.01 3.75 15.19
N ASP A 304 18.20 4.32 16.09
CA ASP A 304 16.79 4.04 16.29
C ASP A 304 15.88 5.17 15.77
N ASN A 305 16.41 6.14 15.01
CA ASN A 305 15.63 7.23 14.44
C ASN A 305 14.79 8.02 15.46
N SER A 306 15.24 8.09 16.72
CA SER A 306 14.51 8.70 17.84
C SER A 306 14.79 10.19 18.00
N GLN A 307 15.87 10.68 17.40
CA GLN A 307 16.26 12.08 17.46
C GLN A 307 15.72 12.88 16.26
N LEU A 308 14.87 13.87 16.54
CA LEU A 308 14.31 14.79 15.57
C LEU A 308 14.96 16.17 15.66
N TYR A 309 15.28 16.74 14.50
CA TYR A 309 15.61 18.16 14.33
C TYR A 309 14.70 18.75 13.26
N VAL A 310 14.07 19.89 13.53
CA VAL A 310 13.18 20.59 12.59
C VAL A 310 13.61 22.03 12.46
N LEU A 311 13.66 22.51 11.22
CA LEU A 311 13.89 23.89 10.85
C LEU A 311 12.73 24.37 9.99
N VAL A 312 12.05 25.42 10.44
CA VAL A 312 11.05 26.16 9.70
C VAL A 312 11.66 27.50 9.33
N THR A 313 11.66 27.87 8.04
CA THR A 313 12.19 29.15 7.57
C THR A 313 11.12 29.92 6.82
N SER A 314 10.75 31.11 7.31
CA SER A 314 9.79 31.98 6.63
C SER A 314 10.32 32.44 5.28
N GLN A 315 9.43 32.76 4.34
CA GLN A 315 9.78 33.31 3.03
C GLN A 315 9.38 34.79 2.96
N GLU A 316 9.56 35.41 1.80
CA GLU A 316 9.05 36.77 1.57
C GLU A 316 7.51 36.83 1.69
N PHE A 317 7.03 37.92 2.29
CA PHE A 317 5.61 38.19 2.49
C PHE A 317 5.10 39.17 1.42
N PRO A 318 3.98 38.89 0.73
CA PRO A 318 3.43 39.76 -0.29
C PRO A 318 3.09 41.19 0.17
N GLN A 319 2.80 41.41 1.46
CA GLN A 319 2.32 42.69 2.00
C GLN A 319 3.18 43.30 3.14
N ASN A 320 4.43 42.86 3.34
CA ASN A 320 5.34 43.38 4.39
C ASN A 320 4.82 43.30 5.84
N ASP A 321 3.73 42.59 6.13
CA ASP A 321 3.25 42.37 7.51
C ASP A 321 3.51 40.93 7.98
N PRO A 322 4.77 40.54 8.28
CA PRO A 322 5.07 39.23 8.84
C PRO A 322 4.48 39.07 10.24
N PHE A 323 4.20 40.17 10.95
CA PHE A 323 3.82 40.20 12.36
C PHE A 323 2.43 39.62 12.63
N ASP A 324 1.62 39.40 11.59
CA ASP A 324 0.32 38.74 11.68
C ASP A 324 0.40 37.20 11.60
N TYR A 325 1.61 36.62 11.51
CA TYR A 325 1.77 35.18 11.38
C TYR A 325 2.65 34.57 12.48
N GLU A 326 2.33 33.32 12.83
CA GLU A 326 3.09 32.53 13.79
C GLU A 326 3.16 31.05 13.42
N ILE A 327 4.13 30.36 14.02
CA ILE A 327 4.18 28.90 14.03
C ILE A 327 3.71 28.40 15.40
N GLN A 328 2.66 27.57 15.40
CA GLN A 328 2.23 26.82 16.57
C GLN A 328 2.66 25.36 16.47
N ILE A 329 3.31 24.83 17.50
CA ILE A 329 3.74 23.42 17.57
C ILE A 329 2.77 22.70 18.52
N HIS A 330 1.84 21.93 17.96
CA HIS A 330 0.84 21.17 18.71
C HIS A 330 1.30 19.74 18.99
N GLY A 331 0.99 19.23 20.18
CA GLY A 331 1.27 17.85 20.59
C GLY A 331 0.00 17.06 20.89
N ARG A 332 -0.10 15.83 20.38
CA ARG A 332 -1.16 14.86 20.75
C ARG A 332 -0.69 13.42 20.62
N PHE A 333 -1.54 12.47 20.99
CA PHE A 333 -1.36 11.04 20.72
C PHE A 333 -2.31 10.56 19.62
N GLY A 334 -1.86 9.61 18.80
CA GLY A 334 -2.64 8.94 17.76
C GLY A 334 -3.12 7.54 18.17
N TRP A 335 -4.09 7.01 17.41
CA TRP A 335 -4.58 5.63 17.55
C TRP A 335 -5.02 5.22 18.97
N TYR A 336 -5.61 6.17 19.70
CA TYR A 336 -6.06 6.00 21.09
C TYR A 336 -4.96 5.58 22.08
N ARG A 337 -3.69 5.83 21.75
CA ARG A 337 -2.59 5.56 22.68
C ARG A 337 -2.68 6.50 23.89
N PRO A 338 -2.52 5.98 25.13
CA PRO A 338 -2.52 6.79 26.33
C PRO A 338 -1.23 7.59 26.44
N GLY A 339 -1.33 8.78 27.02
CA GLY A 339 -0.20 9.60 27.38
C GLY A 339 -0.65 11.00 27.78
N THR A 340 0.25 11.75 28.39
CA THR A 340 0.04 13.15 28.74
C THR A 340 0.96 14.02 27.91
N VAL A 341 0.44 15.14 27.44
CA VAL A 341 1.23 16.23 26.86
C VAL A 341 1.12 17.39 27.82
N THR A 342 2.24 17.93 28.26
CA THR A 342 2.27 19.11 29.14
C THR A 342 3.24 20.14 28.60
N LYS A 343 2.91 21.41 28.78
CA LYS A 343 3.86 22.50 28.55
C LYS A 343 4.75 22.58 29.78
N THR A 344 6.04 22.37 29.61
CA THR A 344 7.02 22.48 30.70
C THR A 344 8.11 23.45 30.30
N LYS A 345 9.02 23.70 31.24
CA LYS A 345 10.27 24.43 30.99
C LYS A 345 11.43 23.54 31.38
N ASP A 346 12.48 23.52 30.56
CA ASP A 346 13.74 22.89 30.95
C ASP A 346 14.22 23.49 32.28
N THR A 347 14.48 22.63 33.27
CA THR A 347 14.87 23.02 34.63
C THR A 347 16.21 23.74 34.71
N THR A 348 17.07 23.58 33.68
CA THR A 348 18.38 24.22 33.63
C THR A 348 18.37 25.56 32.90
N GLN A 349 17.47 25.75 31.92
CA GLN A 349 17.52 26.88 30.99
C GLN A 349 16.24 27.71 30.91
N ASN A 350 15.15 27.24 31.53
CA ASN A 350 13.81 27.83 31.46
C ASN A 350 13.25 27.86 30.01
N THR A 351 13.69 26.93 29.17
CA THR A 351 13.29 26.80 27.76
C THR A 351 11.92 26.15 27.64
N PRO A 352 10.92 26.76 26.97
CA PRO A 352 9.63 26.15 26.71
C PRO A 352 9.76 24.85 25.91
N GLN A 353 9.07 23.81 26.37
CA GLN A 353 9.03 22.52 25.69
C GLN A 353 7.65 21.86 25.86
N LEU A 354 7.32 20.97 24.93
CA LEU A 354 6.25 19.99 25.14
C LEU A 354 6.87 18.72 25.70
N THR A 355 6.40 18.29 26.86
CA THR A 355 6.81 17.05 27.50
C THR A 355 5.73 16.00 27.27
N PHE A 356 6.12 14.90 26.64
CA PHE A 356 5.29 13.74 26.37
C PHE A 356 5.68 12.62 27.35
N GLU A 357 4.75 12.24 28.21
CA GLU A 357 4.89 11.09 29.08
C GLU A 357 4.00 9.98 28.56
N THR A 358 4.62 8.91 28.07
CA THR A 358 3.92 7.75 27.50
C THR A 358 4.21 6.55 28.40
N PRO A 359 3.18 5.89 28.95
CA PRO A 359 3.40 4.72 29.81
C PRO A 359 4.26 3.64 29.15
N GLY A 360 5.29 3.18 29.87
CA GLY A 360 6.23 2.15 29.39
C GLY A 360 7.27 2.66 28.38
N PHE A 361 7.41 3.97 28.20
CA PHE A 361 8.44 4.61 27.38
C PHE A 361 9.17 5.72 28.15
N ASP A 362 10.35 6.08 27.65
CA ASP A 362 11.07 7.25 28.12
C ASP A 362 10.31 8.54 27.77
N THR A 363 10.42 9.54 28.65
CA THR A 363 9.89 10.88 28.39
C THR A 363 10.51 11.47 27.13
N VAL A 364 9.67 12.03 26.26
CA VAL A 364 10.11 12.75 25.07
C VAL A 364 9.84 14.24 25.26
N ASN A 365 10.88 15.06 25.18
CA ASN A 365 10.77 16.51 25.24
C ASN A 365 10.94 17.09 23.83
N VAL A 366 9.98 17.87 23.37
CA VAL A 366 10.09 18.64 22.13
C VAL A 366 10.37 20.08 22.51
N THR A 367 11.62 20.49 22.30
CA THR A 367 12.18 21.73 22.84
C THR A 367 12.33 22.77 21.73
N LEU A 368 11.88 24.00 21.98
CA LEU A 368 12.13 25.12 21.09
C LEU A 368 13.60 25.58 21.22
N THR A 369 14.26 25.86 20.10
CA THR A 369 15.61 26.43 20.09
C THR A 369 15.56 27.94 19.80
N THR A 370 16.47 28.70 20.40
CA THR A 370 16.64 30.14 20.13
C THR A 370 18.10 30.52 20.31
N ASP A 371 18.53 31.57 19.61
CA ASP A 371 19.89 32.10 19.70
C ASP A 371 20.08 33.05 20.90
N ASP A 372 19.00 33.48 21.57
CA ASP A 372 19.08 34.46 22.67
C ASP A 372 17.97 34.33 23.76
N TRP A 373 18.06 33.28 24.59
CA TRP A 373 17.19 33.15 25.77
C TRP A 373 17.38 34.27 26.80
N ALA A 374 18.50 34.99 26.80
CA ALA A 374 18.80 36.03 27.79
C ALA A 374 17.99 37.31 27.54
N THR A 375 17.85 37.72 26.28
CA THR A 375 17.05 38.89 25.89
C THR A 375 15.55 38.63 26.00
N ILE A 376 15.09 37.40 25.72
CA ILE A 376 13.69 36.97 25.87
C ILE A 376 13.23 37.07 27.32
N ARG A 377 14.05 36.60 28.26
CA ARG A 377 13.75 36.60 29.70
C ARG A 377 13.64 38.00 30.31
N ASN A 378 14.33 38.99 29.73
CA ASN A 378 14.40 40.34 30.30
C ASN A 378 13.33 41.31 29.75
N ASN A 379 12.65 40.96 28.65
CA ASN A 379 11.65 41.79 28.00
C ASN A 379 10.21 41.26 28.24
N HIS A 380 9.77 41.20 29.50
CA HIS A 380 8.37 40.89 29.84
C HIS A 380 7.33 41.95 29.38
N GLN A 381 7.75 43.02 28.69
CA GLN A 381 6.89 44.14 28.30
C GLN A 381 6.77 44.38 26.78
N HIS A 382 7.37 43.54 25.93
CA HIS A 382 7.18 43.63 24.48
C HIS A 382 6.83 42.26 23.88
N SER A 383 5.60 42.18 23.40
CA SER A 383 4.84 41.01 22.92
C SER A 383 5.40 40.26 21.69
N ASN A 384 6.70 40.29 21.42
CA ASN A 384 7.30 39.82 20.16
C ASN A 384 8.32 38.66 20.31
N GLN A 385 8.21 37.86 21.38
CA GLN A 385 9.09 36.72 21.71
C GLN A 385 8.20 35.52 22.11
N PRO A 386 8.63 34.24 21.99
CA PRO A 386 7.76 33.05 22.14
C PRO A 386 6.91 33.17 23.41
N LEU A 387 5.64 33.53 23.23
CA LEU A 387 4.79 33.96 24.33
C LEU A 387 4.39 32.72 25.13
N ASP A 388 5.08 32.57 26.24
CA ASP A 388 4.54 31.98 27.45
C ASP A 388 3.57 32.97 28.07
N ASP A 389 2.28 32.84 27.76
CA ASP A 389 1.25 33.48 28.56
C ASP A 389 0.28 32.39 29.03
N ASN A 390 0.09 32.36 30.35
CA ASN A 390 -0.87 31.55 31.06
C ASN A 390 -2.29 31.84 30.54
N ASP A 391 -2.75 31.11 29.53
CA ASP A 391 -4.18 30.89 29.36
C ASP A 391 -4.47 29.42 29.63
N ASP A 392 -4.83 29.17 30.89
CA ASP A 392 -5.63 28.04 31.34
C ASP A 392 -7.02 28.11 30.66
N ASP A 393 -7.08 28.10 29.33
CA ASP A 393 -8.33 27.89 28.61
C ASP A 393 -8.55 26.38 28.59
N HIS A 394 -9.33 25.93 29.57
CA HIS A 394 -9.54 24.53 30.00
C HIS A 394 -10.04 23.55 28.91
N ASP A 395 -10.11 23.95 27.64
CA ASP A 395 -10.64 23.18 26.52
C ASP A 395 -9.64 22.94 25.35
N ASN A 396 -8.42 23.49 25.36
CA ASN A 396 -7.45 23.34 24.25
C ASN A 396 -6.16 22.57 24.60
N ALA A 397 -5.69 21.71 23.68
CA ALA A 397 -4.45 20.94 23.83
C ALA A 397 -3.20 21.86 23.92
N PRO A 398 -2.16 21.51 24.71
CA PRO A 398 -0.99 22.37 24.89
C PRO A 398 -0.16 22.50 23.60
N TYR A 399 0.26 23.73 23.29
CA TYR A 399 1.13 24.03 22.16
C TYR A 399 2.20 25.07 22.51
N LEU A 400 3.27 25.09 21.72
CA LEU A 400 4.28 26.17 21.73
C LEU A 400 3.98 27.13 20.59
N ARG A 401 4.22 28.43 20.77
CA ARG A 401 4.03 29.43 19.71
C ARG A 401 5.28 30.28 19.47
N VAL A 402 5.55 30.60 18.21
CA VAL A 402 6.65 31.46 17.78
C VAL A 402 6.18 32.44 16.73
N LEU A 403 6.27 33.73 17.03
CA LEU A 403 5.90 34.80 16.11
C LEU A 403 6.90 34.91 14.96
N ILE A 404 6.39 35.16 13.76
CA ILE A 404 7.20 35.53 12.61
C ILE A 404 7.31 37.06 12.62
N THR A 405 8.54 37.57 12.69
CA THR A 405 8.82 39.00 12.86
C THR A 405 9.57 39.59 11.68
N GLN A 406 10.12 38.73 10.83
CA GLN A 406 10.83 39.12 9.61
C GLN A 406 10.78 38.01 8.55
N PRO A 407 10.94 38.37 7.25
CA PRO A 407 11.21 37.40 6.19
C PRO A 407 12.47 36.59 6.48
N TYR A 408 12.52 35.33 6.02
CA TYR A 408 13.68 34.44 6.18
C TYR A 408 14.08 34.16 7.64
N GLN A 409 13.15 34.33 8.59
CA GLN A 409 13.36 33.99 9.98
C GLN A 409 13.46 32.47 10.14
N PRO A 410 14.57 31.94 10.69
CA PRO A 410 14.66 30.55 11.08
C PRO A 410 13.97 30.33 12.43
N ILE A 411 13.18 29.28 12.53
CA ILE A 411 12.53 28.78 13.74
C ILE A 411 12.89 27.31 13.83
N ALA A 412 13.47 26.88 14.95
CA ALA A 412 13.93 25.50 15.08
C ALA A 412 13.46 24.86 16.39
N PHE A 413 13.19 23.56 16.31
CA PHE A 413 12.82 22.73 17.45
C PHE A 413 13.28 21.29 17.21
N GLY A 414 13.27 20.46 18.24
CA GLY A 414 13.66 19.06 18.11
C GLY A 414 13.35 18.25 19.34
N SER A 415 13.43 16.92 19.22
CA SER A 415 13.14 16.00 20.32
C SER A 415 14.41 15.68 21.11
N ASN A 416 14.40 15.76 22.44
CA ASN A 416 15.52 15.34 23.30
C ASN A 416 16.88 15.92 22.85
N ILE A 417 16.92 17.20 22.44
CA ILE A 417 18.16 17.81 21.98
C ILE A 417 19.18 17.79 23.15
N MET A 418 20.21 16.94 23.02
CA MET A 418 21.19 16.64 24.07
C MET A 418 22.25 17.73 24.28
N ASP A 419 22.27 18.75 23.42
CA ASP A 419 23.19 19.87 23.56
C ASP A 419 22.79 20.71 24.78
N ALA A 420 23.76 21.10 25.60
CA ALA A 420 23.48 21.82 26.84
C ALA A 420 22.83 23.19 26.61
N THR A 421 22.80 23.73 25.39
CA THR A 421 22.11 24.97 24.98
C THR A 421 21.92 24.96 23.45
N PRO A 422 20.89 24.29 22.91
CA PRO A 422 20.77 24.14 21.45
C PRO A 422 20.37 25.46 20.81
N THR A 423 21.24 25.96 19.92
CA THR A 423 21.00 27.19 19.15
C THR A 423 20.28 26.87 17.84
N ILE A 424 19.65 27.88 17.23
CA ILE A 424 19.07 27.72 15.89
C ILE A 424 20.17 27.34 14.88
N LYS A 425 21.37 27.91 15.07
CA LYS A 425 22.55 27.62 14.24
C LYS A 425 22.99 26.16 14.28
N ASP A 426 22.88 25.50 15.44
CA ASP A 426 23.22 24.07 15.56
C ASP A 426 22.25 23.21 14.75
N VAL A 427 20.95 23.50 14.83
CA VAL A 427 19.92 22.82 14.04
C VAL A 427 20.13 23.07 12.54
N GLN A 428 20.37 24.32 12.14
CA GLN A 428 20.69 24.65 10.74
C GLN A 428 21.90 23.88 10.22
N THR A 429 22.96 23.76 11.03
CA THR A 429 24.17 23.02 10.66
C THR A 429 23.87 21.53 10.47
N LYS A 430 23.09 20.93 11.36
CA LYS A 430 22.67 19.52 11.26
C LYS A 430 21.79 19.27 10.03
N ILE A 431 20.77 20.10 9.81
CA ILE A 431 19.87 20.00 8.65
C ILE A 431 20.65 20.18 7.35
N LYS A 432 21.56 21.15 7.28
CA LYS A 432 22.41 21.36 6.11
C LYS A 432 23.29 20.14 5.83
N ALA A 433 23.94 19.59 6.85
CA ALA A 433 24.78 18.41 6.70
C ALA A 433 23.98 17.19 6.22
N ALA A 434 22.76 17.01 6.77
CA ALA A 434 21.84 15.95 6.35
C ALA A 434 21.40 16.11 4.89
N LYS A 435 21.05 17.33 4.47
CA LYS A 435 20.73 17.67 3.07
C LYS A 435 21.87 17.36 2.12
N ASP A 436 23.06 17.88 2.42
CA ASP A 436 24.25 17.68 1.57
C ASP A 436 24.58 16.17 1.45
N ALA A 437 24.48 15.42 2.55
CA ALA A 437 24.71 13.98 2.57
C ALA A 437 23.67 13.20 1.76
N ALA A 438 22.39 13.54 1.91
CA ALA A 438 21.29 12.93 1.16
C ALA A 438 21.45 13.14 -0.36
N GLN A 439 21.74 14.38 -0.77
CA GLN A 439 21.97 14.71 -2.18
C GLN A 439 23.21 14.01 -2.73
N ALA A 440 24.31 13.98 -1.96
CA ALA A 440 25.52 13.27 -2.35
C ALA A 440 25.30 11.75 -2.47
N ALA A 441 24.49 11.15 -1.59
CA ALA A 441 24.16 9.72 -1.66
C ALA A 441 23.35 9.38 -2.92
N LEU A 442 22.36 10.21 -3.28
CA LEU A 442 21.60 10.05 -4.52
C LEU A 442 22.49 10.21 -5.75
N ARG A 443 23.31 11.28 -5.82
CA ARG A 443 24.25 11.49 -6.94
C ARG A 443 25.27 10.37 -7.05
N LYS A 444 25.76 9.84 -5.94
CA LYS A 444 26.67 8.69 -5.93
C LYS A 444 26.02 7.43 -6.49
N ARG A 445 24.74 7.19 -6.18
CA ARG A 445 24.02 5.99 -6.62
C ARG A 445 23.55 6.10 -8.07
N PHE A 446 22.99 7.23 -8.46
CA PHE A 446 22.28 7.42 -9.73
C PHE A 446 23.06 8.27 -10.75
N GLY A 447 24.18 8.88 -10.37
CA GLY A 447 24.86 9.87 -11.20
C GLY A 447 24.13 11.22 -11.23
N ASP A 448 24.77 12.22 -11.81
CA ASP A 448 24.22 13.58 -11.88
C ASP A 448 23.03 13.67 -12.84
N ASP A 449 23.07 12.93 -13.95
CA ASP A 449 22.03 12.95 -14.99
C ASP A 449 20.70 12.35 -14.51
N LYS A 450 20.72 11.36 -13.61
CA LYS A 450 19.52 10.71 -13.07
C LYS A 450 19.17 11.11 -11.64
N TYR A 451 19.95 12.01 -11.02
CA TYR A 451 19.67 12.51 -9.67
C TYR A 451 18.24 13.03 -9.53
N ALA A 452 17.77 13.87 -10.46
CA ALA A 452 16.46 14.51 -10.35
C ALA A 452 15.30 13.51 -10.49
N VAL A 453 15.45 12.52 -11.38
CA VAL A 453 14.48 11.43 -11.58
C VAL A 453 14.43 10.55 -10.33
N ALA A 454 15.58 10.18 -9.80
CA ALA A 454 15.67 9.40 -8.57
C ALA A 454 15.09 10.15 -7.36
N GLU A 455 15.33 11.46 -7.24
CA GLU A 455 14.70 12.31 -6.22
C GLU A 455 13.17 12.24 -6.33
N ALA A 456 12.62 12.41 -7.54
CA ALA A 456 11.18 12.34 -7.78
C ALA A 456 10.60 10.98 -7.38
N VAL A 457 11.14 9.88 -7.93
CA VAL A 457 10.62 8.52 -7.70
C VAL A 457 10.71 8.11 -6.23
N LEU A 458 11.87 8.33 -5.59
CA LEU A 458 12.07 7.91 -4.19
C LEU A 458 11.28 8.78 -3.20
N SER A 459 11.22 10.09 -3.44
CA SER A 459 10.43 10.98 -2.58
C SER A 459 8.94 10.69 -2.68
N THR A 460 8.45 10.34 -3.88
CA THR A 460 7.06 9.89 -4.09
C THR A 460 6.72 8.70 -3.20
N SER A 461 7.60 7.69 -3.17
CA SER A 461 7.39 6.50 -2.35
C SER A 461 7.23 6.85 -0.87
N MET A 462 8.10 7.72 -0.34
CA MET A 462 8.04 8.10 1.07
C MET A 462 6.91 9.06 1.42
N TRP A 463 6.63 10.04 0.56
CA TRP A 463 5.47 10.92 0.75
C TRP A 463 4.15 10.17 0.64
N SER A 464 4.12 8.96 0.08
CA SER A 464 2.94 8.10 0.06
C SER A 464 2.89 7.11 1.24
N THR A 465 4.02 6.84 1.90
CA THR A 465 4.09 5.81 2.96
C THR A 465 3.44 6.29 4.27
N ILE A 466 2.53 5.48 4.83
CA ILE A 466 1.83 5.72 6.09
C ILE A 466 2.01 4.53 7.05
N TYR A 467 1.52 4.68 8.28
CA TYR A 467 1.41 3.60 9.26
C TYR A 467 -0.03 3.50 9.79
N ASN A 468 -0.53 2.27 9.96
CA ASN A 468 -1.79 2.01 10.64
C ASN A 468 -1.69 0.74 11.50
N PRO A 469 -2.02 0.78 12.81
CA PRO A 469 -1.92 -0.38 13.69
C PRO A 469 -2.74 -1.60 13.27
N VAL A 470 -3.89 -1.38 12.59
CA VAL A 470 -4.76 -2.48 12.15
C VAL A 470 -4.10 -3.38 11.12
N GLU A 471 -3.15 -2.86 10.35
CA GLU A 471 -2.42 -3.62 9.33
C GLU A 471 -1.21 -4.33 9.96
N ASN A 472 -1.45 -5.08 11.03
CA ASN A 472 -0.40 -5.81 11.75
C ASN A 472 0.78 -4.92 12.24
N ASN A 473 0.57 -3.62 12.47
CA ASN A 473 1.61 -2.61 12.73
C ASN A 473 2.61 -2.41 11.57
N GLY A 474 2.23 -2.75 10.34
CA GLY A 474 3.08 -2.54 9.17
C GLY A 474 2.91 -1.16 8.55
N LEU A 475 3.92 -0.79 7.75
CA LEU A 475 3.85 0.36 6.85
C LEU A 475 3.11 -0.05 5.57
N LEU A 476 2.39 0.90 4.98
CA LEU A 476 1.73 0.72 3.69
C LEU A 476 1.76 2.03 2.88
N MET A 477 1.51 1.92 1.59
CA MET A 477 1.46 3.03 0.64
C MET A 477 0.07 3.05 0.00
N PRO A 478 -0.92 3.77 0.57
CA PRO A 478 -2.22 3.93 -0.08
C PRO A 478 -2.05 4.66 -1.42
N ILE A 479 -3.06 4.53 -2.28
CA ILE A 479 -3.09 5.18 -3.61
C ILE A 479 -2.74 6.66 -3.60
N SER A 480 -3.19 7.35 -2.55
CA SER A 480 -2.97 8.76 -2.33
C SER A 480 -3.23 9.12 -0.87
N ARG A 481 -2.92 10.37 -0.53
CA ARG A 481 -3.32 10.97 0.75
C ARG A 481 -4.57 11.85 0.62
N THR A 482 -5.16 11.95 -0.57
CA THR A 482 -6.24 12.92 -0.84
C THR A 482 -7.58 12.56 -0.21
N GLU A 483 -8.34 13.60 0.16
CA GLU A 483 -9.72 13.46 0.62
C GLU A 483 -10.72 13.10 -0.49
N PHE A 484 -10.31 13.15 -1.78
CA PHE A 484 -11.14 12.59 -2.86
C PHE A 484 -11.46 11.11 -2.65
N TRP A 485 -10.53 10.39 -2.03
CA TRP A 485 -10.69 8.99 -1.65
C TRP A 485 -10.91 8.85 -0.14
N ASP A 486 -11.75 9.70 0.47
CA ASP A 486 -12.15 9.54 1.88
C ASP A 486 -13.12 8.35 2.07
N PHE A 487 -12.54 7.21 2.45
CA PHE A 487 -13.28 5.98 2.76
C PHE A 487 -13.69 5.88 4.22
N ARG A 488 -13.61 6.95 5.02
CA ARG A 488 -13.99 6.91 6.44
C ARG A 488 -15.43 6.43 6.64
N GLY A 489 -16.35 6.95 5.83
CA GLY A 489 -17.76 6.56 5.88
C GLY A 489 -18.01 5.09 5.50
N GLN A 490 -17.15 4.50 4.68
CA GLN A 490 -17.27 3.13 4.17
C GLN A 490 -16.57 2.11 5.08
N SER A 491 -15.31 2.37 5.44
CA SER A 491 -14.52 1.59 6.42
C SER A 491 -15.06 1.68 7.85
N GLY A 492 -15.88 2.69 8.15
CA GLY A 492 -16.35 2.94 9.50
C GLY A 492 -15.25 3.45 10.44
N ALA A 493 -14.15 3.98 9.89
CA ALA A 493 -13.04 4.51 10.67
C ALA A 493 -13.50 5.62 11.62
N ALA A 494 -13.18 5.46 12.91
CA ALA A 494 -13.67 6.35 13.95
C ALA A 494 -13.01 7.74 13.89
N THR A 495 -11.75 7.83 13.47
CA THR A 495 -11.00 9.07 13.26
C THR A 495 -10.18 8.98 11.97
N THR A 496 -9.66 10.13 11.52
CA THR A 496 -8.78 10.21 10.34
C THR A 496 -7.40 9.58 10.56
N ASP A 497 -7.03 9.25 11.81
CA ASP A 497 -5.81 8.47 12.10
C ASP A 497 -5.95 7.01 11.63
N TRP A 498 -7.18 6.52 11.47
CA TRP A 498 -7.48 5.14 11.05
C TRP A 498 -7.77 5.01 9.55
N THR A 499 -7.91 6.12 8.81
CA THR A 499 -8.33 6.11 7.41
C THR A 499 -7.18 5.84 6.45
N TYR A 500 -7.41 4.94 5.50
CA TYR A 500 -6.57 4.67 4.33
C TYR A 500 -7.38 3.83 3.34
N ILE A 501 -6.83 3.61 2.15
CA ILE A 501 -7.40 2.72 1.15
C ILE A 501 -6.28 2.07 0.34
N ILE A 502 -6.48 0.79 0.06
CA ILE A 502 -5.70 -0.06 -0.81
C ILE A 502 -6.58 -0.36 -2.03
N PHE A 503 -6.09 0.02 -3.20
CA PHE A 503 -6.47 -0.59 -4.48
C PHE A 503 -5.37 -1.60 -4.84
N ASP A 504 -5.73 -2.79 -5.28
CA ASP A 504 -4.81 -3.92 -5.31
C ASP A 504 -3.63 -3.67 -6.25
N TRP A 505 -3.88 -3.39 -7.54
CA TRP A 505 -2.84 -3.27 -8.55
C TRP A 505 -2.00 -2.01 -8.37
N ASP A 506 -2.63 -0.90 -7.98
CA ASP A 506 -1.95 0.32 -7.54
C ASP A 506 -0.91 0.04 -6.47
N THR A 507 -1.37 -0.59 -5.39
CA THR A 507 -0.57 -0.77 -4.19
C THR A 507 0.47 -1.88 -4.40
N LEU A 508 0.21 -2.83 -5.31
CA LEU A 508 1.23 -3.75 -5.83
C LEU A 508 2.33 -2.98 -6.60
N PHE A 509 1.99 -2.05 -7.48
CA PHE A 509 2.98 -1.18 -8.12
C PHE A 509 3.71 -0.27 -7.14
N ALA A 510 3.06 0.21 -6.09
CA ALA A 510 3.72 0.92 -5.00
C ALA A 510 4.82 0.07 -4.32
N SER A 511 4.59 -1.24 -4.19
CA SER A 511 5.60 -2.18 -3.69
C SER A 511 6.81 -2.27 -4.62
N LEU A 512 6.59 -2.25 -5.94
CA LEU A 512 7.66 -2.19 -6.94
C LEU A 512 8.44 -0.87 -6.84
N LEU A 513 7.75 0.28 -6.73
CA LEU A 513 8.36 1.61 -6.57
C LEU A 513 9.23 1.70 -5.30
N ALA A 514 8.69 1.27 -4.16
CA ALA A 514 9.43 1.19 -2.90
C ALA A 514 10.65 0.27 -3.03
N GLY A 515 10.54 -0.79 -3.82
CA GLY A 515 11.62 -1.72 -4.12
C GLY A 515 12.86 -1.05 -4.71
N LEU A 516 12.76 0.12 -5.35
CA LEU A 516 13.94 0.86 -5.80
C LEU A 516 14.82 1.31 -4.62
N GLY A 517 14.20 1.78 -3.53
CA GLY A 517 14.88 2.48 -2.44
C GLY A 517 14.94 1.74 -1.10
N SER A 518 13.94 0.93 -0.78
CA SER A 518 13.78 0.30 0.54
C SER A 518 13.11 -1.06 0.46
N LYS A 519 13.90 -2.12 0.75
CA LYS A 519 13.40 -3.48 0.92
C LYS A 519 12.33 -3.60 2.01
N GLY A 520 12.52 -2.84 3.09
CA GLY A 520 11.61 -2.74 4.24
C GLY A 520 10.19 -2.39 3.82
N ILE A 521 10.07 -1.24 3.16
CA ILE A 521 8.77 -0.69 2.76
C ILE A 521 8.14 -1.53 1.65
N ALA A 522 8.94 -1.98 0.67
CA ALA A 522 8.46 -2.82 -0.42
C ALA A 522 7.79 -4.11 0.08
N TYR A 523 8.43 -4.83 0.99
CA TYR A 523 7.85 -6.06 1.56
C TYR A 523 6.67 -5.77 2.49
N SER A 524 6.77 -4.76 3.36
CA SER A 524 5.67 -4.39 4.25
C SER A 524 4.40 -4.11 3.44
N ASN A 525 4.52 -3.28 2.41
CA ASN A 525 3.41 -2.91 1.55
C ASN A 525 2.85 -4.12 0.78
N LEU A 526 3.72 -4.97 0.19
CA LEU A 526 3.31 -6.21 -0.48
C LEU A 526 2.47 -7.10 0.44
N PHE A 527 2.86 -7.25 1.71
CA PHE A 527 2.10 -8.05 2.66
C PHE A 527 0.72 -7.47 2.91
N GLN A 528 0.57 -6.14 3.05
CA GLN A 528 -0.74 -5.56 3.34
C GLN A 528 -1.70 -5.74 2.17
N VAL A 529 -1.22 -5.61 0.93
CA VAL A 529 -2.08 -5.81 -0.24
C VAL A 529 -2.49 -7.27 -0.37
N VAL A 530 -1.54 -8.20 -0.37
CA VAL A 530 -1.87 -9.62 -0.58
C VAL A 530 -2.70 -10.18 0.57
N LYS A 531 -2.39 -9.80 1.82
CA LYS A 531 -3.14 -10.26 3.00
C LYS A 531 -4.47 -9.53 3.19
N SER A 532 -4.76 -8.50 2.37
CA SER A 532 -6.09 -7.90 2.30
C SER A 532 -7.11 -8.79 1.59
N LYS A 533 -6.73 -9.98 1.08
CA LYS A 533 -7.60 -10.94 0.41
C LYS A 533 -9.00 -11.03 1.04
N ALA A 534 -10.02 -11.08 0.20
CA ALA A 534 -11.41 -11.27 0.59
C ALA A 534 -11.65 -12.73 1.01
N ALA A 535 -12.72 -12.98 1.77
CA ALA A 535 -13.05 -14.31 2.30
C ALA A 535 -13.16 -15.40 1.21
N ALA A 536 -13.41 -15.02 -0.04
CA ALA A 536 -13.47 -15.92 -1.19
C ALA A 536 -12.12 -16.26 -1.83
N GLY A 537 -11.01 -15.71 -1.32
CA GLY A 537 -9.65 -16.08 -1.71
C GLY A 537 -9.05 -15.26 -2.85
N PHE A 538 -9.69 -14.18 -3.30
CA PHE A 538 -9.11 -13.21 -4.23
C PHE A 538 -8.66 -11.94 -3.51
N ILE A 539 -7.74 -11.19 -4.13
CA ILE A 539 -7.36 -9.86 -3.63
C ILE A 539 -8.40 -8.86 -4.13
N PRO A 540 -9.10 -8.12 -3.24
CA PRO A 540 -10.22 -7.29 -3.65
C PRO A 540 -9.77 -5.99 -4.30
N ASN A 541 -10.60 -5.48 -5.21
CA ASN A 541 -10.43 -4.16 -5.82
C ASN A 541 -10.25 -3.05 -4.78
N ILE A 542 -10.97 -3.12 -3.66
CA ILE A 542 -10.85 -2.14 -2.57
C ILE A 542 -10.67 -2.84 -1.25
N ALA A 543 -9.70 -2.40 -0.45
CA ALA A 543 -9.58 -2.73 0.96
C ALA A 543 -9.22 -1.50 1.81
N ALA A 544 -9.83 -1.37 2.99
CA ALA A 544 -9.64 -0.24 3.90
C ALA A 544 -9.97 -0.64 5.35
N GLY A 545 -9.07 -1.38 6.02
CA GLY A 545 -9.18 -1.75 7.43
C GLY A 545 -10.43 -2.57 7.77
N GLY A 546 -11.53 -1.88 8.05
CA GLY A 546 -12.87 -2.45 8.22
C GLY A 546 -13.68 -2.50 6.92
N PHE A 547 -13.09 -2.61 5.74
CA PHE A 547 -13.91 -2.78 4.54
C PHE A 547 -13.12 -3.47 3.44
N LYS A 548 -13.80 -4.34 2.69
CA LYS A 548 -13.28 -4.99 1.49
C LYS A 548 -14.40 -5.16 0.46
N SER A 549 -14.13 -4.85 -0.81
CA SER A 549 -15.05 -5.27 -1.88
C SER A 549 -15.11 -6.79 -1.96
N GLN A 550 -16.27 -7.34 -2.33
CA GLN A 550 -16.52 -8.79 -2.33
C GLN A 550 -16.86 -9.34 -3.71
N ASP A 551 -16.96 -8.48 -4.72
CA ASP A 551 -17.54 -8.81 -6.02
C ASP A 551 -16.53 -8.83 -7.18
N ARG A 552 -15.42 -8.08 -7.04
CA ARG A 552 -14.41 -7.90 -8.09
C ARG A 552 -13.00 -7.61 -7.57
N THR A 553 -12.03 -7.91 -8.43
CA THR A 553 -10.59 -7.67 -8.26
C THR A 553 -10.12 -6.56 -9.23
N GLU A 554 -8.81 -6.42 -9.48
CA GLU A 554 -8.25 -5.62 -10.57
C GLU A 554 -7.17 -6.40 -11.36
N PRO A 555 -6.41 -5.78 -12.29
CA PRO A 555 -5.38 -6.47 -13.07
C PRO A 555 -4.38 -7.30 -12.23
N MET A 556 -4.36 -8.60 -12.50
CA MET A 556 -3.54 -9.58 -11.76
C MET A 556 -2.04 -9.42 -12.03
N ILE A 557 -1.35 -8.70 -11.16
CA ILE A 557 0.10 -8.45 -11.24
C ILE A 557 0.87 -8.90 -9.98
N GLY A 558 0.20 -9.54 -9.02
CA GLY A 558 0.73 -9.82 -7.69
C GLY A 558 1.97 -10.72 -7.70
N ALA A 559 1.90 -11.86 -8.39
CA ALA A 559 3.04 -12.77 -8.55
C ALA A 559 4.12 -12.16 -9.43
N LYS A 560 3.76 -11.38 -10.45
CA LYS A 560 4.75 -10.65 -11.26
C LYS A 560 5.56 -9.65 -10.43
N VAL A 561 4.91 -8.80 -9.63
CA VAL A 561 5.59 -7.86 -8.73
C VAL A 561 6.44 -8.61 -7.69
N THR A 562 5.87 -9.64 -7.07
CA THR A 562 6.58 -10.50 -6.10
C THR A 562 7.84 -11.10 -6.72
N LEU A 563 7.75 -11.54 -7.98
CA LEU A 563 8.87 -12.10 -8.72
C LEU A 563 9.97 -11.07 -9.00
N GLU A 564 9.63 -9.83 -9.37
CA GLU A 564 10.63 -8.79 -9.58
C GLU A 564 11.34 -8.39 -8.27
N LEU A 565 10.61 -8.34 -7.15
CA LEU A 565 11.21 -8.14 -5.82
C LEU A 565 12.10 -9.32 -5.41
N TYR A 566 11.64 -10.56 -5.62
CA TYR A 566 12.46 -11.77 -5.41
C TYR A 566 13.71 -11.74 -6.27
N ARG A 567 13.60 -11.38 -7.55
CA ARG A 567 14.76 -11.34 -8.46
C ARG A 567 15.81 -10.34 -8.00
N LYS A 568 15.39 -9.21 -7.44
CA LYS A 568 16.27 -8.17 -6.90
C LYS A 568 16.92 -8.57 -5.58
N TYR A 569 16.12 -9.01 -4.60
CA TYR A 569 16.59 -9.19 -3.22
C TYR A 569 16.91 -10.63 -2.84
N LYS A 570 16.41 -11.61 -3.61
CA LYS A 570 16.63 -13.06 -3.45
C LYS A 570 16.14 -13.66 -2.13
N ASP A 571 15.33 -12.94 -1.36
CA ASP A 571 14.74 -13.45 -0.12
C ASP A 571 13.57 -14.39 -0.44
N LYS A 572 13.59 -15.62 0.07
CA LYS A 572 12.52 -16.62 -0.15
C LYS A 572 11.33 -16.44 0.78
N TRP A 573 11.58 -16.06 2.03
CA TRP A 573 10.54 -15.98 3.05
C TRP A 573 9.39 -15.01 2.71
N PRO A 574 9.56 -13.85 2.03
CA PRO A 574 8.43 -13.00 1.65
C PRO A 574 7.55 -13.71 0.62
N VAL A 575 8.16 -14.49 -0.28
CA VAL A 575 7.43 -15.31 -1.25
C VAL A 575 6.64 -16.39 -0.50
N GLU A 576 7.25 -17.06 0.48
CA GLU A 576 6.55 -18.05 1.31
C GLU A 576 5.34 -17.46 2.07
N VAL A 577 5.40 -16.18 2.47
CA VAL A 577 4.27 -15.48 3.11
C VAL A 577 3.09 -15.30 2.16
N VAL A 578 3.35 -14.92 0.90
CA VAL A 578 2.29 -14.45 -0.04
C VAL A 578 1.88 -15.51 -1.09
N PHE A 579 2.69 -16.56 -1.27
CA PHE A 579 2.54 -17.47 -2.41
C PHE A 579 1.18 -18.17 -2.47
N ASP A 580 0.72 -18.72 -1.33
CA ASP A 580 -0.53 -19.48 -1.32
C ASP A 580 -1.74 -18.54 -1.57
N ASP A 581 -1.69 -17.29 -1.11
CA ASP A 581 -2.74 -16.29 -1.36
C ASP A 581 -2.79 -15.86 -2.83
N LEU A 582 -1.63 -15.67 -3.46
CA LEU A 582 -1.54 -15.37 -4.90
C LEU A 582 -2.00 -16.55 -5.76
N LEU A 583 -1.72 -17.78 -5.32
CA LEU A 583 -2.22 -18.99 -5.97
C LEU A 583 -3.74 -19.10 -5.85
N ASP A 584 -4.30 -18.80 -4.69
CA ASP A 584 -5.75 -18.77 -4.46
C ASP A 584 -6.43 -17.71 -5.35
N TRP A 585 -5.84 -16.51 -5.47
CA TRP A 585 -6.32 -15.49 -6.40
C TRP A 585 -6.29 -15.96 -7.85
N ASN A 586 -5.21 -16.61 -8.30
CA ASN A 586 -5.13 -17.17 -9.64
C ASN A 586 -6.15 -18.30 -9.90
N ASN A 587 -6.41 -19.14 -8.89
CA ASN A 587 -7.44 -20.17 -8.98
C ASN A 587 -8.85 -19.56 -9.04
N TRP A 588 -9.13 -18.55 -8.21
CA TRP A 588 -10.41 -17.84 -8.21
C TRP A 588 -10.67 -17.17 -9.56
N SER A 589 -9.68 -16.47 -10.13
CA SER A 589 -9.84 -15.80 -11.43
C SER A 589 -10.10 -16.80 -12.54
N LEU A 590 -9.42 -17.95 -12.54
CA LEU A 590 -9.72 -19.02 -13.50
C LEU A 590 -11.17 -19.51 -13.35
N ALA A 591 -11.66 -19.68 -12.12
CA ALA A 591 -13.01 -20.16 -11.87
C ALA A 591 -14.10 -19.14 -12.21
N LYS A 592 -13.88 -17.86 -11.92
CA LYS A 592 -14.90 -16.81 -11.97
C LYS A 592 -14.81 -15.89 -13.18
N ARG A 593 -13.69 -15.90 -13.92
CA ARG A 593 -13.44 -15.00 -15.07
C ARG A 593 -13.17 -15.74 -16.38
N SER A 594 -13.09 -17.08 -16.38
CA SER A 594 -12.97 -17.83 -17.62
C SER A 594 -14.27 -17.82 -18.43
N LEU A 595 -14.22 -17.28 -19.64
CA LEU A 595 -15.37 -17.18 -20.53
C LEU A 595 -15.39 -18.36 -21.54
N PRO A 596 -16.46 -19.17 -21.61
CA PRO A 596 -16.60 -20.20 -22.63
C PRO A 596 -16.94 -19.64 -24.02
N PRO A 597 -16.65 -20.38 -25.12
CA PRO A 597 -15.96 -21.68 -25.14
C PRO A 597 -14.42 -21.60 -25.16
N LEU A 598 -13.81 -20.41 -25.32
CA LEU A 598 -12.35 -20.33 -25.47
C LEU A 598 -11.59 -20.50 -24.15
N GLY A 599 -12.24 -20.23 -23.01
CA GLY A 599 -11.61 -20.28 -21.69
C GLY A 599 -10.63 -19.13 -21.44
N LEU A 600 -10.72 -18.05 -22.21
CA LEU A 600 -9.96 -16.82 -22.00
C LEU A 600 -10.62 -15.95 -20.92
N ILE A 601 -9.86 -15.01 -20.35
CA ILE A 601 -10.32 -14.18 -19.24
C ILE A 601 -11.25 -13.08 -19.77
N ALA A 602 -12.36 -12.88 -19.06
CA ALA A 602 -13.30 -11.80 -19.26
C ALA A 602 -13.52 -11.07 -17.93
N LEU A 603 -13.63 -9.74 -18.01
CA LEU A 603 -13.92 -8.89 -16.87
C LEU A 603 -15.33 -9.14 -16.34
N GLY A 604 -15.52 -9.05 -15.03
CA GLY A 604 -16.78 -9.37 -14.39
C GLY A 604 -16.98 -8.73 -13.02
N SER A 605 -18.10 -9.09 -12.42
CA SER A 605 -18.48 -8.70 -11.07
C SER A 605 -19.58 -9.62 -10.60
N HIS A 606 -19.36 -10.35 -9.52
CA HIS A 606 -20.34 -11.32 -9.01
C HIS A 606 -20.93 -10.82 -7.70
N GLU A 607 -22.21 -11.06 -7.46
CA GLU A 607 -22.75 -10.96 -6.10
C GLU A 607 -22.23 -12.16 -5.30
N GLU A 608 -21.05 -12.04 -4.71
CA GLU A 608 -20.70 -12.92 -3.60
C GLU A 608 -21.35 -12.33 -2.35
N SER A 609 -22.66 -12.50 -2.23
CA SER A 609 -23.29 -12.39 -0.92
C SER A 609 -22.81 -13.58 -0.08
N PHE A 610 -21.58 -13.55 0.43
CA PHE A 610 -21.21 -14.31 1.62
C PHE A 610 -21.81 -13.64 2.88
N GLN A 611 -23.05 -13.20 2.76
CA GLN A 611 -23.95 -12.83 3.83
C GLN A 611 -24.96 -13.97 3.88
N PRO A 612 -24.87 -14.93 4.82
CA PRO A 612 -26.05 -15.73 5.07
C PRO A 612 -27.15 -14.73 5.43
N THR A 613 -28.24 -14.70 4.66
CA THR A 613 -29.42 -13.90 4.99
C THR A 613 -29.93 -14.34 6.36
N ILE A 614 -29.49 -13.67 7.43
CA ILE A 614 -29.99 -13.88 8.78
C ILE A 614 -31.33 -13.17 8.86
N HIS A 615 -32.41 -13.89 8.55
CA HIS A 615 -33.75 -13.44 8.91
C HIS A 615 -33.96 -13.57 10.42
N ASN A 616 -33.60 -12.52 11.18
CA ASN A 616 -34.09 -12.40 12.55
C ASN A 616 -35.60 -12.13 12.49
N ARG A 617 -36.43 -13.16 12.74
CA ARG A 617 -37.86 -12.97 13.05
C ARG A 617 -37.96 -12.21 14.38
N GLY A 618 -37.93 -10.87 14.33
CA GLY A 618 -38.19 -10.06 15.52
C GLY A 618 -37.60 -8.64 15.57
N GLN A 619 -36.82 -8.18 14.58
CA GLN A 619 -36.36 -6.78 14.56
C GLN A 619 -36.83 -6.06 13.30
N SER A 620 -37.75 -5.13 13.49
CA SER A 620 -38.19 -4.19 12.47
C SER A 620 -37.02 -3.31 12.01
N ALA A 621 -36.69 -3.42 10.72
CA ALA A 621 -36.16 -2.38 9.85
C ALA A 621 -35.10 -1.41 10.42
N VAL A 622 -33.82 -1.80 10.33
CA VAL A 622 -32.70 -0.86 10.10
C VAL A 622 -31.62 -1.56 9.26
N SER A 623 -31.78 -1.59 7.94
CA SER A 623 -30.67 -1.81 7.01
C SER A 623 -30.78 -0.77 5.89
N THR A 624 -30.14 0.37 6.10
CA THR A 624 -30.18 1.50 5.14
C THR A 624 -28.79 1.98 4.74
N SER A 625 -27.71 1.33 5.19
CA SER A 625 -26.33 1.75 4.86
C SER A 625 -25.74 1.16 3.56
N GLN A 626 -26.31 0.09 2.98
CA GLN A 626 -25.87 -0.41 1.66
C GLN A 626 -26.63 0.22 0.47
N ARG A 627 -27.75 0.92 0.71
CA ARG A 627 -28.58 1.52 -0.35
C ARG A 627 -27.99 2.77 -1.00
N GLN A 628 -26.92 3.34 -0.46
CA GLN A 628 -26.30 4.57 -0.97
C GLN A 628 -25.02 4.34 -1.80
N LEU A 629 -24.50 3.10 -1.91
CA LEU A 629 -23.21 2.82 -2.56
C LEU A 629 -23.18 3.21 -4.05
N GLY A 630 -24.23 2.92 -4.83
CA GLY A 630 -24.28 3.28 -6.25
C GLY A 630 -24.52 4.77 -6.56
N THR A 631 -24.50 5.65 -5.55
CA THR A 631 -24.77 7.10 -5.72
C THR A 631 -23.56 7.99 -5.44
N LEU A 632 -22.55 7.52 -4.71
CA LEU A 632 -21.35 8.32 -4.39
C LEU A 632 -20.25 8.21 -5.45
N LEU A 633 -20.17 7.10 -6.19
CA LEU A 633 -19.35 6.98 -7.41
C LEU A 633 -19.88 7.82 -8.59
N LYS A 634 -21.06 8.44 -8.45
CA LYS A 634 -21.69 9.30 -9.48
C LYS A 634 -21.47 10.79 -9.28
N SER A 635 -20.78 11.22 -8.21
CA SER A 635 -20.73 12.64 -7.84
C SER A 635 -19.53 13.43 -8.40
N ASN A 636 -18.95 13.02 -9.53
CA ASN A 636 -18.16 13.95 -10.36
C ASN A 636 -18.24 13.75 -11.89
N ASN A 637 -19.12 12.87 -12.40
CA ASN A 637 -19.35 12.77 -13.84
C ASN A 637 -20.82 13.05 -14.18
N THR A 638 -21.10 14.31 -14.54
CA THR A 638 -22.32 14.64 -15.26
C THR A 638 -22.28 13.93 -16.62
N HIS A 639 -23.16 12.95 -16.88
CA HIS A 639 -23.96 12.86 -18.11
C HIS A 639 -24.85 11.61 -18.20
N THR A 640 -26.12 11.87 -18.53
CA THR A 640 -27.17 10.99 -19.08
C THR A 640 -27.96 10.05 -18.15
N LYS A 641 -29.16 10.52 -17.79
CA LYS A 641 -30.30 9.69 -17.38
C LYS A 641 -30.82 8.89 -18.58
N ARG A 642 -31.03 7.57 -18.44
CA ARG A 642 -32.03 6.82 -19.20
C ARG A 642 -32.97 6.06 -18.27
N ASN A 643 -34.26 6.29 -18.46
CA ASN A 643 -35.38 5.65 -17.78
C ASN A 643 -35.53 4.20 -18.26
N GLY A 644 -35.76 3.26 -17.33
CA GLY A 644 -36.24 1.92 -17.64
C GLY A 644 -35.90 0.94 -16.52
N ALA A 645 -36.91 0.49 -15.78
CA ALA A 645 -36.80 -0.36 -14.59
C ALA A 645 -36.02 -1.66 -14.81
N LYS A 646 -35.17 -2.05 -13.84
CA LYS A 646 -34.86 -3.43 -13.44
C LYS A 646 -34.11 -3.46 -12.09
N THR A 647 -34.09 -4.65 -11.51
CA THR A 647 -34.11 -5.01 -10.08
C THR A 647 -32.76 -4.98 -9.35
N SER A 648 -32.81 -4.51 -8.09
CA SER A 648 -31.98 -4.89 -6.92
C SER A 648 -30.50 -5.29 -7.09
N LEU A 649 -29.68 -4.40 -7.63
CA LEU A 649 -28.34 -4.02 -7.13
C LEU A 649 -28.08 -2.60 -7.64
N GLY A 650 -27.35 -1.81 -6.86
CA GLY A 650 -27.19 -0.38 -7.08
C GLY A 650 -26.26 0.02 -8.22
N ASP A 651 -25.54 -0.93 -8.85
CA ASP A 651 -24.58 -0.66 -9.92
C ASP A 651 -24.82 -1.57 -11.14
N ASP A 652 -24.62 -1.01 -12.32
CA ASP A 652 -24.64 -1.72 -13.60
C ASP A 652 -23.48 -2.74 -13.60
N GLY A 653 -23.77 -4.04 -13.75
CA GLY A 653 -22.73 -5.09 -13.79
C GLY A 653 -21.63 -4.82 -14.83
N MET A 654 -21.98 -4.09 -15.90
CA MET A 654 -21.02 -3.59 -16.87
C MET A 654 -20.07 -2.54 -16.29
N ALA A 655 -20.55 -1.60 -15.48
CA ALA A 655 -19.72 -0.59 -14.82
C ALA A 655 -18.73 -1.25 -13.85
N SER A 656 -19.23 -2.14 -13.01
CA SER A 656 -18.42 -2.95 -12.10
C SER A 656 -17.30 -3.73 -12.82
N ALA A 657 -17.62 -4.37 -13.95
CA ALA A 657 -16.62 -5.08 -14.74
C ALA A 657 -15.60 -4.13 -15.41
N ARG A 658 -15.98 -2.87 -15.68
CA ARG A 658 -15.03 -1.85 -16.13
C ARG A 658 -14.10 -1.42 -15.01
N ASP A 659 -14.61 -1.25 -13.78
CA ASP A 659 -13.77 -0.96 -12.61
C ASP A 659 -12.73 -2.09 -12.39
N GLU A 660 -13.12 -3.35 -12.57
CA GLU A 660 -12.19 -4.50 -12.48
C GLU A 660 -11.06 -4.46 -13.52
N SER A 661 -11.24 -3.73 -14.62
CA SER A 661 -10.16 -3.58 -15.60
C SER A 661 -9.06 -2.61 -15.13
N GLY A 662 -9.35 -1.80 -14.11
CA GLY A 662 -8.59 -0.62 -13.75
C GLY A 662 -8.63 0.47 -14.83
N MET A 663 -9.57 0.39 -15.80
CA MET A 663 -9.68 1.27 -16.96
C MET A 663 -11.14 1.68 -17.27
N ASP A 664 -11.80 2.29 -16.29
CA ASP A 664 -13.26 2.40 -16.14
C ASP A 664 -14.02 2.95 -17.35
N ASN A 665 -13.48 3.96 -18.05
CA ASN A 665 -14.11 4.57 -19.24
C ASN A 665 -13.35 4.29 -20.54
N SER A 666 -12.50 3.26 -20.54
CA SER A 666 -11.70 2.87 -21.69
C SER A 666 -12.55 2.51 -22.90
N PRO A 667 -12.18 2.94 -24.12
CA PRO A 667 -12.88 2.55 -25.35
C PRO A 667 -12.86 1.04 -25.61
N MET A 668 -11.94 0.31 -24.96
CA MET A 668 -11.89 -1.17 -24.96
C MET A 668 -13.17 -1.80 -24.42
N TYR A 669 -13.99 -1.05 -23.70
CA TYR A 669 -15.21 -1.51 -23.06
C TYR A 669 -16.46 -0.70 -23.45
N ASP A 670 -16.37 0.11 -24.52
CA ASP A 670 -17.51 0.86 -25.05
C ASP A 670 -18.59 -0.09 -25.59
N GLY A 671 -19.82 0.10 -25.12
CA GLY A 671 -20.98 -0.71 -25.51
C GLY A 671 -21.68 -1.35 -24.32
N ASP A 672 -22.58 -2.27 -24.62
CA ASP A 672 -23.32 -3.07 -23.65
C ASP A 672 -23.30 -4.52 -24.11
N PHE A 673 -22.51 -5.33 -23.41
CA PHE A 673 -22.31 -6.76 -23.71
C PHE A 673 -22.14 -7.57 -22.43
N TRP A 674 -22.79 -7.11 -21.35
CA TRP A 674 -22.86 -7.82 -20.09
C TRP A 674 -23.61 -9.15 -20.22
N ASN A 675 -23.14 -10.17 -19.50
CA ASN A 675 -23.81 -11.47 -19.40
C ASN A 675 -24.40 -11.64 -18.00
N ASP A 676 -25.72 -11.48 -17.86
CA ASP A 676 -26.42 -11.63 -16.58
C ASP A 676 -26.31 -13.03 -15.95
N THR A 677 -26.03 -14.07 -16.75
CA THR A 677 -25.94 -15.45 -16.27
C THR A 677 -24.54 -15.79 -15.77
N LEU A 678 -23.51 -15.33 -16.48
CA LEU A 678 -22.11 -15.61 -16.15
C LEU A 678 -21.48 -14.53 -15.27
N HIS A 679 -22.14 -13.38 -15.16
CA HIS A 679 -21.67 -12.17 -14.46
C HIS A 679 -20.29 -11.70 -14.92
N VAL A 680 -20.08 -11.76 -16.24
CA VAL A 680 -18.90 -11.28 -16.95
C VAL A 680 -19.32 -10.60 -18.24
N MET A 681 -18.42 -9.81 -18.83
CA MET A 681 -18.55 -9.30 -20.19
C MET A 681 -18.49 -10.46 -21.22
N ASN A 682 -19.31 -10.41 -22.28
CA ASN A 682 -19.20 -11.33 -23.42
C ASN A 682 -18.03 -10.96 -24.36
N LEU A 683 -16.85 -10.73 -23.77
CA LEU A 683 -15.65 -10.24 -24.42
C LEU A 683 -14.44 -11.00 -23.89
N TYR A 684 -13.69 -11.63 -24.79
CA TYR A 684 -12.37 -12.15 -24.48
C TYR A 684 -11.39 -10.97 -24.45
N ASP A 685 -10.91 -10.64 -23.25
CA ASP A 685 -10.03 -9.50 -23.06
C ASP A 685 -8.56 -9.90 -23.25
N VAL A 686 -7.90 -9.21 -24.18
CA VAL A 686 -6.51 -9.49 -24.58
C VAL A 686 -5.51 -9.11 -23.49
N GLY A 687 -5.76 -8.03 -22.77
CA GLY A 687 -4.94 -7.56 -21.67
C GLY A 687 -5.03 -8.50 -20.47
N MET A 688 -6.25 -8.75 -19.99
CA MET A 688 -6.50 -9.57 -18.80
C MET A 688 -6.09 -11.03 -19.01
N SER A 689 -6.32 -11.59 -20.21
CA SER A 689 -5.83 -12.93 -20.53
C SER A 689 -4.30 -13.00 -20.52
N SER A 690 -3.63 -11.96 -21.02
CA SER A 690 -2.16 -11.90 -21.03
C SER A 690 -1.58 -11.77 -19.63
N LEU A 691 -2.19 -10.93 -18.78
CA LEU A 691 -1.79 -10.78 -17.38
C LEU A 691 -2.00 -12.07 -16.59
N PHE A 692 -3.11 -12.78 -16.81
CA PHE A 692 -3.36 -14.08 -16.19
C PHE A 692 -2.31 -15.13 -16.57
N ALA A 693 -1.93 -15.20 -17.86
CA ALA A 693 -0.87 -16.10 -18.31
C ALA A 693 0.48 -15.74 -17.64
N GLN A 694 0.81 -14.44 -17.60
CA GLN A 694 2.02 -13.96 -16.94
C GLN A 694 2.02 -14.23 -15.43
N GLU A 695 0.89 -14.10 -14.76
CA GLU A 695 0.73 -14.42 -13.35
C GLU A 695 1.01 -15.91 -13.09
N ALA A 696 0.45 -16.81 -13.92
CA ALA A 696 0.69 -18.25 -13.80
C ALA A 696 2.17 -18.61 -14.01
N TYR A 697 2.85 -18.00 -14.99
CA TYR A 697 4.29 -18.20 -15.18
C TYR A 697 5.12 -17.64 -14.01
N SER A 698 4.72 -16.50 -13.45
CA SER A 698 5.42 -15.89 -12.33
C SER A 698 5.26 -16.74 -11.06
N LEU A 699 4.06 -17.28 -10.82
CA LEU A 699 3.81 -18.27 -9.77
C LEU A 699 4.65 -19.53 -9.97
N ALA A 700 4.81 -20.04 -11.19
CA ALA A 700 5.64 -21.21 -11.44
C ALA A 700 7.11 -20.99 -11.06
N GLU A 701 7.69 -19.83 -11.41
CA GLU A 701 9.07 -19.49 -11.05
C GLU A 701 9.23 -19.27 -9.54
N LEU A 702 8.27 -18.59 -8.91
CA LEU A 702 8.25 -18.41 -7.45
C LEU A 702 8.14 -19.76 -6.72
N ALA A 703 7.26 -20.65 -7.19
CA ALA A 703 7.08 -22.00 -6.67
C ALA A 703 8.39 -22.81 -6.73
N GLU A 704 9.10 -22.77 -7.86
CA GLU A 704 10.43 -23.37 -7.99
C GLU A 704 11.43 -22.75 -7.00
N ALA A 705 11.44 -21.42 -6.86
CA ALA A 705 12.35 -20.69 -5.99
C ALA A 705 12.21 -21.09 -4.51
N ILE A 706 10.98 -21.29 -4.04
CA ILE A 706 10.70 -21.71 -2.65
C ILE A 706 10.56 -23.23 -2.49
N GLY A 707 10.77 -24.02 -3.56
CA GLY A 707 10.79 -25.48 -3.50
C GLY A 707 9.42 -26.14 -3.30
N LYS A 708 8.35 -25.57 -3.85
CA LYS A 708 7.03 -26.23 -3.91
C LYS A 708 7.07 -27.47 -4.83
N ASP A 709 6.02 -28.30 -4.76
CA ASP A 709 5.93 -29.55 -5.52
C ASP A 709 6.15 -29.29 -7.04
N PRO A 710 7.10 -30.00 -7.70
CA PRO A 710 7.30 -29.91 -9.14
C PRO A 710 6.02 -30.11 -9.99
N LYS A 711 5.02 -30.86 -9.49
CA LYS A 711 3.72 -30.99 -10.15
C LYS A 711 2.94 -29.69 -10.17
N LEU A 712 2.95 -28.92 -9.08
CA LEU A 712 2.33 -27.60 -9.01
C LEU A 712 3.00 -26.64 -10.00
N VAL A 713 4.34 -26.66 -10.04
CA VAL A 713 5.12 -25.88 -11.02
C VAL A 713 4.71 -26.21 -12.46
N GLN A 714 4.66 -27.50 -12.81
CA GLN A 714 4.26 -27.93 -14.15
C GLN A 714 2.80 -27.57 -14.47
N MET A 715 1.89 -27.69 -13.50
CA MET A 715 0.50 -27.29 -13.66
C MET A 715 0.37 -25.79 -13.94
N LEU A 716 1.09 -24.95 -13.20
CA LEU A 716 1.10 -23.49 -13.40
C LEU A 716 1.66 -23.10 -14.77
N ARG A 717 2.77 -23.72 -15.20
CA ARG A 717 3.33 -23.52 -16.55
C ARG A 717 2.32 -23.92 -17.63
N LYS A 718 1.70 -25.10 -17.50
CA LYS A 718 0.69 -25.58 -18.45
C LYS A 718 -0.54 -24.67 -18.49
N ARG A 719 -0.96 -24.13 -17.35
CA ARG A 719 -2.06 -23.15 -17.25
C ARG A 719 -1.73 -21.88 -18.04
N GLY A 720 -0.53 -21.33 -17.84
CA GLY A 720 -0.03 -20.20 -18.63
C GLY A 720 0.01 -20.52 -20.13
N ASP A 721 0.57 -21.67 -20.51
CA ASP A 721 0.66 -22.12 -21.91
C ASP A 721 -0.71 -22.24 -22.58
N THR A 722 -1.70 -22.78 -21.87
CA THR A 722 -3.07 -22.95 -22.39
C THR A 722 -3.70 -21.60 -22.76
N ILE A 723 -3.55 -20.59 -21.90
CA ILE A 723 -4.08 -19.25 -22.15
C ILE A 723 -3.26 -18.53 -23.22
N ARG A 724 -1.93 -18.62 -23.17
CA ARG A 724 -1.01 -18.06 -24.17
C ARG A 724 -1.34 -18.54 -25.58
N ASP A 725 -1.51 -19.84 -25.77
CA ASP A 725 -1.77 -20.43 -27.09
C ASP A 725 -3.13 -19.93 -27.64
N LYS A 726 -4.11 -19.73 -26.75
CA LYS A 726 -5.42 -19.14 -27.11
C LYS A 726 -5.31 -17.66 -27.45
N ILE A 727 -4.51 -16.87 -26.74
CA ILE A 727 -4.24 -15.48 -27.11
C ILE A 727 -3.63 -15.42 -28.52
N GLN A 728 -2.59 -16.23 -28.78
CA GLN A 728 -1.91 -16.25 -30.09
C GLN A 728 -2.87 -16.55 -31.23
N THR A 729 -3.70 -17.59 -31.08
CA THR A 729 -4.52 -18.14 -32.16
C THR A 729 -5.88 -17.48 -32.32
N GLU A 730 -6.42 -16.89 -31.26
CA GLU A 730 -7.80 -16.39 -31.26
C GLU A 730 -7.90 -14.86 -31.13
N LEU A 731 -6.85 -14.16 -30.67
CA LEU A 731 -6.88 -12.72 -30.42
C LEU A 731 -5.95 -11.90 -31.34
N TRP A 732 -5.19 -12.54 -32.23
CA TRP A 732 -4.47 -11.86 -33.31
C TRP A 732 -5.39 -11.59 -34.50
N ASP A 733 -5.61 -10.32 -34.84
CA ASP A 733 -6.33 -9.94 -36.05
C ASP A 733 -5.35 -9.69 -37.20
N GLU A 734 -5.23 -10.67 -38.11
CA GLU A 734 -4.37 -10.57 -39.30
C GLU A 734 -4.70 -9.37 -40.20
N SER A 735 -5.95 -8.90 -40.23
CA SER A 735 -6.30 -7.74 -41.05
C SER A 735 -5.83 -6.43 -40.45
N GLN A 736 -5.84 -6.32 -39.12
CA GLN A 736 -5.36 -5.15 -38.39
C GLN A 736 -3.87 -5.24 -38.08
N GLN A 737 -3.28 -6.44 -38.18
CA GLN A 737 -1.91 -6.74 -37.77
C GLN A 737 -1.67 -6.33 -36.30
N ALA A 738 -2.62 -6.67 -35.43
CA ALA A 738 -2.61 -6.33 -34.02
C ALA A 738 -3.35 -7.37 -33.16
N PHE A 739 -2.97 -7.44 -31.89
CA PHE A 739 -3.73 -8.13 -30.86
C PHE A 739 -4.87 -7.26 -30.34
N VAL A 740 -6.11 -7.78 -30.36
CA VAL A 740 -7.31 -7.04 -29.96
C VAL A 740 -8.31 -7.93 -29.22
N ASN A 741 -9.25 -7.31 -28.51
CA ASN A 741 -10.35 -8.03 -27.88
C ASN A 741 -11.22 -8.73 -28.92
N ARG A 742 -11.92 -9.79 -28.50
CA ARG A 742 -12.82 -10.56 -29.38
C ARG A 742 -14.13 -10.89 -28.70
N PHE A 743 -15.25 -10.65 -29.37
CA PHE A 743 -16.57 -11.02 -28.86
C PHE A 743 -16.79 -12.53 -28.94
N THR A 744 -17.68 -13.06 -28.10
CA THR A 744 -18.06 -14.48 -28.09
C THR A 744 -18.70 -14.96 -29.40
N ASN A 745 -19.22 -14.04 -30.22
CA ASN A 745 -19.72 -14.33 -31.57
C ASN A 745 -18.60 -14.52 -32.62
N GLY A 746 -17.34 -14.39 -32.23
CA GLY A 746 -16.16 -14.59 -33.07
C GLY A 746 -15.65 -13.34 -33.78
N THR A 747 -16.32 -12.19 -33.67
CA THR A 747 -15.88 -10.93 -34.30
C THR A 747 -14.85 -10.19 -33.44
N PHE A 748 -13.84 -9.60 -34.10
CA PHE A 748 -12.83 -8.78 -33.43
C PHE A 748 -13.38 -7.41 -33.03
N TYR A 749 -13.05 -6.98 -31.82
CA TYR A 749 -13.30 -5.65 -31.31
C TYR A 749 -12.03 -4.80 -31.46
N ARG A 750 -11.92 -4.13 -32.62
CA ARG A 750 -10.70 -3.54 -33.19
C ARG A 750 -10.21 -2.24 -32.54
N ARG A 751 -10.33 -2.12 -31.23
CA ARG A 751 -9.72 -1.04 -30.44
C ARG A 751 -8.31 -1.47 -30.03
N VAL A 752 -7.33 -0.58 -30.16
CA VAL A 752 -5.93 -0.86 -29.81
C VAL A 752 -5.47 0.12 -28.73
N SER A 753 -5.17 -0.44 -27.56
CA SER A 753 -4.65 0.26 -26.37
C SER A 753 -3.31 -0.34 -25.94
N PRO A 754 -2.62 0.21 -24.93
CA PRO A 754 -1.38 -0.37 -24.41
C PRO A 754 -1.51 -1.85 -23.99
N THR A 755 -2.70 -2.30 -23.60
CA THR A 755 -2.99 -3.72 -23.30
C THR A 755 -2.77 -4.67 -24.49
N SER A 756 -2.85 -4.17 -25.73
CA SER A 756 -2.56 -4.94 -26.96
C SER A 756 -1.10 -5.36 -27.08
N PHE A 757 -0.18 -4.78 -26.30
CA PHE A 757 1.22 -5.21 -26.25
C PHE A 757 1.47 -6.34 -25.24
N TYR A 758 0.55 -6.57 -24.30
CA TYR A 758 0.73 -7.57 -23.23
C TYR A 758 0.87 -9.02 -23.72
N PRO A 759 0.29 -9.44 -24.87
CA PRO A 759 0.58 -10.74 -25.46
C PRO A 759 2.07 -11.02 -25.66
N MET A 760 2.90 -9.97 -25.86
CA MET A 760 4.36 -10.10 -25.91
C MET A 760 4.93 -10.55 -24.56
N MET A 761 4.45 -9.97 -23.45
CA MET A 761 4.85 -10.38 -22.09
C MET A 761 4.39 -11.81 -21.78
N ALA A 762 3.21 -12.21 -22.24
CA ALA A 762 2.71 -13.58 -22.09
C ALA A 762 3.45 -14.59 -22.99
N GLY A 763 4.31 -14.14 -23.91
CA GLY A 763 4.99 -14.97 -24.89
C GLY A 763 4.10 -15.51 -26.01
N ALA A 764 2.92 -14.90 -26.23
CA ALA A 764 1.97 -15.32 -27.26
C ALA A 764 2.33 -14.79 -28.66
N ALA A 765 3.09 -13.69 -28.75
CA ALA A 765 3.44 -13.07 -30.02
C ALA A 765 4.62 -13.78 -30.71
N THR A 766 4.50 -14.05 -32.01
CA THR A 766 5.65 -14.44 -32.85
C THR A 766 6.58 -13.25 -33.10
N GLN A 767 7.79 -13.51 -33.62
CA GLN A 767 8.72 -12.44 -33.95
C GLN A 767 8.13 -11.43 -34.94
N GLU A 768 7.44 -11.89 -35.99
CA GLU A 768 6.81 -11.03 -36.98
C GLU A 768 5.68 -10.18 -36.37
N GLN A 769 4.92 -10.76 -35.44
CA GLN A 769 3.87 -10.05 -34.71
C GLN A 769 4.47 -8.99 -33.77
N VAL A 770 5.59 -9.29 -33.11
CA VAL A 770 6.35 -8.30 -32.32
C VAL A 770 6.82 -7.15 -33.19
N GLU A 771 7.44 -7.45 -34.34
CA GLU A 771 7.92 -6.43 -35.29
C GLU A 771 6.77 -5.56 -35.81
N SER A 772 5.60 -6.15 -36.09
CA SER A 772 4.39 -5.41 -36.45
C SER A 772 3.90 -4.50 -35.32
N MET A 773 3.71 -5.03 -34.11
CA MET A 773 3.24 -4.25 -32.97
C MET A 773 4.20 -3.10 -32.65
N VAL A 774 5.51 -3.36 -32.64
CA VAL A 774 6.50 -2.33 -32.32
C VAL A 774 6.62 -1.30 -33.44
N GLY A 775 6.84 -1.73 -34.68
CA GLY A 775 7.10 -0.82 -35.80
C GLY A 775 5.86 -0.09 -36.28
N ALA A 776 4.75 -0.81 -36.52
CA ALA A 776 3.56 -0.24 -37.12
C ALA A 776 2.63 0.45 -36.10
N TRP A 777 2.71 0.11 -34.81
CA TRP A 777 1.85 0.68 -33.76
C TRP A 777 2.62 1.55 -32.77
N LEU A 778 3.58 0.99 -32.04
CA LEU A 778 4.26 1.71 -30.95
C LEU A 778 5.07 2.90 -31.46
N LEU A 779 5.92 2.65 -32.47
CA LEU A 779 6.83 3.64 -33.07
C LEU A 779 6.16 4.56 -34.11
N ASN A 780 4.84 4.44 -34.29
CA ASN A 780 4.10 5.23 -35.26
C ASN A 780 3.61 6.54 -34.63
N SER A 781 4.04 7.67 -35.19
CA SER A 781 3.75 9.03 -34.68
C SER A 781 2.26 9.37 -34.68
N SER A 782 1.45 8.74 -35.52
CA SER A 782 -0.01 8.95 -35.56
C SER A 782 -0.79 8.03 -34.62
N ARG A 783 -0.10 7.12 -33.90
CA ARG A 783 -0.71 6.11 -33.03
C ARG A 783 -0.26 6.27 -31.58
N PHE A 784 0.78 5.55 -31.16
CA PHE A 784 1.31 5.67 -29.79
C PHE A 784 2.47 6.66 -29.67
N CYS A 785 2.94 7.25 -30.77
CA CYS A 785 3.91 8.35 -30.79
C CYS A 785 5.16 8.16 -29.91
N ILE A 786 5.69 6.93 -29.85
CA ILE A 786 7.04 6.70 -29.34
C ILE A 786 8.02 6.96 -30.49
N ALA A 787 8.72 8.08 -30.44
CA ALA A 787 9.73 8.41 -31.44
C ALA A 787 10.91 7.43 -31.32
N PRO A 788 11.44 6.86 -32.40
CA PRO A 788 12.50 5.83 -32.33
C PRO A 788 13.74 6.21 -31.50
N ASN A 789 14.12 7.50 -31.45
CA ASN A 789 15.26 7.97 -30.65
C ASN A 789 14.86 8.55 -29.27
N GLY A 790 13.56 8.50 -28.94
CA GLY A 790 12.95 9.17 -27.79
C GLY A 790 13.21 10.68 -27.74
N ASP A 791 13.40 11.31 -28.90
CA ASP A 791 13.67 12.74 -29.08
C ASP A 791 12.42 13.53 -29.52
N PHE A 792 11.26 12.88 -29.51
CA PHE A 792 9.96 13.43 -29.89
C PHE A 792 9.86 13.85 -31.37
N ASP A 793 10.81 13.46 -32.23
CA ASP A 793 10.76 13.81 -33.64
C ASP A 793 9.52 13.21 -34.32
N GLY A 794 8.80 14.06 -35.06
CA GLY A 794 7.54 13.70 -35.71
C GLY A 794 6.30 13.63 -34.81
N ASN A 795 6.42 13.85 -33.49
CA ASN A 795 5.29 13.87 -32.58
C ASN A 795 4.51 15.21 -32.66
N ASP A 796 3.21 15.19 -32.43
CA ASP A 796 2.35 16.39 -32.49
C ASP A 796 2.29 17.08 -31.12
N PRO A 797 2.84 18.31 -30.96
CA PRO A 797 2.79 19.04 -29.69
C PRO A 797 1.38 19.31 -29.17
N LYS A 798 0.37 19.35 -30.04
CA LYS A 798 -1.04 19.59 -29.67
C LYS A 798 -1.88 18.32 -29.56
N GLY A 799 -1.31 17.18 -29.92
CA GLY A 799 -1.96 15.88 -29.94
C GLY A 799 -1.18 14.86 -29.12
N CYS A 800 -0.76 13.76 -29.76
CA CYS A 800 0.11 12.77 -29.16
C CYS A 800 1.57 13.26 -29.20
N TYR A 801 2.04 13.82 -28.08
CA TYR A 801 3.41 14.32 -27.94
C TYR A 801 4.28 13.40 -27.07
N TRP A 802 3.81 13.09 -25.87
CA TRP A 802 4.63 12.40 -24.87
C TRP A 802 4.78 10.92 -25.14
N GLY A 803 3.85 10.29 -25.86
CA GLY A 803 3.88 8.86 -26.12
C GLY A 803 2.91 8.04 -25.28
N LEU A 804 2.58 6.85 -25.77
CA LEU A 804 1.78 5.81 -25.11
C LEU A 804 0.47 6.29 -24.45
N PRO A 805 -0.42 7.00 -25.18
CA PRO A 805 -1.78 7.25 -24.68
C PRO A 805 -2.52 5.95 -24.36
N SER A 806 -3.49 6.01 -23.44
CA SER A 806 -4.30 4.84 -23.02
C SER A 806 -5.12 4.18 -24.14
N ILE A 807 -5.26 4.86 -25.28
CA ILE A 807 -5.80 4.36 -26.54
C ILE A 807 -4.98 4.97 -27.69
N SER A 808 -4.81 4.24 -28.80
CA SER A 808 -4.11 4.76 -29.98
C SER A 808 -4.64 6.14 -30.42
N ALA A 809 -3.76 7.07 -30.77
CA ALA A 809 -4.15 8.44 -31.11
C ALA A 809 -4.95 8.57 -32.42
N ASP A 810 -4.92 7.54 -33.28
CA ASP A 810 -5.76 7.44 -34.47
C ASP A 810 -7.16 6.86 -34.19
N ASP A 811 -7.45 6.44 -32.95
CA ASP A 811 -8.78 5.98 -32.57
C ASP A 811 -9.75 7.17 -32.46
N PRO A 812 -10.99 7.08 -32.99
CA PRO A 812 -12.00 8.13 -32.86
C PRO A 812 -12.35 8.55 -31.42
N ALA A 813 -12.05 7.71 -30.42
CA ALA A 813 -12.25 7.99 -29.01
C ALA A 813 -11.09 8.76 -28.37
N PHE A 814 -9.93 8.87 -29.03
CA PHE A 814 -8.77 9.60 -28.50
C PHE A 814 -9.12 11.06 -28.23
N MET A 815 -9.01 11.46 -26.96
CA MET A 815 -9.35 12.78 -26.43
C MET A 815 -10.80 13.20 -26.74
N ALA A 816 -11.72 12.23 -26.89
CA ALA A 816 -13.14 12.48 -27.12
C ALA A 816 -13.98 12.31 -25.84
N GLY A 817 -14.56 13.41 -25.37
CA GLY A 817 -15.48 13.42 -24.23
C GLY A 817 -14.75 13.49 -22.88
N ASP A 818 -15.07 12.56 -21.97
CA ASP A 818 -14.31 12.38 -20.73
C ASP A 818 -13.00 11.65 -21.05
N ASN A 819 -11.89 12.37 -20.99
CA ASN A 819 -10.62 11.96 -21.60
C ASN A 819 -9.82 10.93 -20.76
N TYR A 820 -10.27 10.59 -19.54
CA TYR A 820 -9.56 9.79 -18.53
C TYR A 820 -8.77 8.56 -19.06
N TRP A 821 -9.45 7.45 -19.39
CA TRP A 821 -8.84 6.30 -20.09
C TRP A 821 -8.98 6.39 -21.60
N ARG A 822 -9.27 7.58 -22.13
CA ARG A 822 -9.49 7.84 -23.55
C ARG A 822 -8.40 8.70 -24.19
N GLY A 823 -7.19 8.69 -23.64
CA GLY A 823 -6.04 9.36 -24.27
C GLY A 823 -4.95 9.81 -23.31
N TYR A 824 -5.24 9.98 -22.02
CA TYR A 824 -4.18 10.26 -21.04
C TYR A 824 -3.14 9.14 -20.97
N VAL A 825 -1.93 9.49 -20.55
CA VAL A 825 -0.81 8.57 -20.38
C VAL A 825 -0.73 8.13 -18.92
N TRP A 826 -0.58 6.83 -18.68
CA TRP A 826 -0.72 6.23 -17.35
C TRP A 826 0.53 5.43 -16.95
N GLY A 827 1.07 5.74 -15.77
CA GLY A 827 2.20 5.01 -15.17
C GLY A 827 2.08 3.46 -15.19
N PRO A 828 0.96 2.85 -14.78
CA PRO A 828 0.81 1.39 -14.82
C PRO A 828 0.90 0.82 -16.24
N LEU A 829 0.28 1.46 -17.24
CA LEU A 829 0.36 1.03 -18.64
C LEU A 829 1.79 1.13 -19.18
N VAL A 830 2.51 2.19 -18.82
CA VAL A 830 3.94 2.35 -19.15
C VAL A 830 4.77 1.20 -18.59
N GLN A 831 4.58 0.85 -17.31
CA GLN A 831 5.32 -0.23 -16.67
C GLN A 831 5.03 -1.59 -17.32
N LEU A 832 3.77 -1.87 -17.67
CA LEU A 832 3.35 -3.13 -18.29
C LEU A 832 3.84 -3.25 -19.73
N VAL A 833 3.81 -2.17 -20.52
CA VAL A 833 4.39 -2.16 -21.87
C VAL A 833 5.92 -2.29 -21.81
N HIS A 834 6.58 -1.63 -20.85
CA HIS A 834 8.01 -1.80 -20.63
C HIS A 834 8.38 -3.27 -20.35
N TRP A 835 7.65 -3.97 -19.47
CA TRP A 835 7.86 -5.42 -19.28
C TRP A 835 7.54 -6.24 -20.53
N SER A 836 6.54 -5.84 -21.32
CA SER A 836 6.19 -6.50 -22.59
C SER A 836 7.31 -6.41 -23.61
N LEU A 837 8.06 -5.29 -23.63
CA LEU A 837 9.22 -5.10 -24.52
C LEU A 837 10.49 -5.83 -24.04
N GLN A 838 10.58 -6.21 -22.76
CA GLN A 838 11.69 -7.03 -22.23
C GLN A 838 11.53 -8.53 -22.56
N TYR A 839 10.32 -9.00 -22.80
CA TYR A 839 10.06 -10.43 -22.98
C TYR A 839 10.67 -11.02 -24.26
N PRO A 840 10.59 -10.37 -25.45
CA PRO A 840 11.26 -10.84 -26.65
C PRO A 840 12.76 -11.11 -26.44
N GLU A 841 13.45 -10.24 -25.70
CA GLU A 841 14.87 -10.41 -25.35
C GLU A 841 15.12 -11.72 -24.57
N ARG A 842 14.28 -12.02 -23.59
CA ARG A 842 14.43 -13.20 -22.73
C ARG A 842 14.02 -14.50 -23.42
N HIS A 843 13.05 -14.48 -24.33
CA HIS A 843 12.47 -15.70 -24.88
C HIS A 843 13.04 -16.07 -26.26
N LEU A 844 13.21 -15.09 -27.17
CA LEU A 844 13.74 -15.35 -28.51
C LEU A 844 15.23 -15.70 -28.48
N ALA A 845 15.99 -15.15 -27.51
CA ALA A 845 17.40 -15.50 -27.31
C ALA A 845 17.62 -16.98 -26.90
N HIS A 846 16.58 -17.68 -26.43
CA HIS A 846 16.64 -19.10 -26.07
C HIS A 846 16.20 -20.04 -27.22
N LEU A 847 15.47 -19.53 -28.22
CA LEU A 847 15.07 -20.32 -29.39
C LEU A 847 16.24 -20.58 -30.34
N ASP A 848 17.19 -19.64 -30.44
CA ASP A 848 18.44 -19.79 -31.22
C ASP A 848 19.39 -20.89 -30.69
N VAL A 849 19.13 -21.44 -29.49
CA VAL A 849 19.99 -22.48 -28.88
C VAL A 849 19.44 -23.89 -29.08
N LYS A 850 18.15 -24.05 -29.42
CA LYS A 850 17.52 -25.39 -29.57
C LYS A 850 17.65 -25.97 -30.97
N ASP A 851 17.74 -25.14 -32.00
CA ASP A 851 18.09 -25.59 -33.35
C ASP A 851 19.60 -25.44 -33.52
N GLY A 852 20.32 -26.57 -33.56
CA GLY A 852 21.79 -26.62 -33.65
C GLY A 852 22.43 -26.04 -34.92
N ASN A 853 21.84 -25.02 -35.53
CA ASN A 853 22.44 -24.20 -36.57
C ASN A 853 23.03 -22.94 -35.93
N GLU A 854 24.29 -23.03 -35.52
CA GLU A 854 25.13 -21.84 -35.29
C GLU A 854 25.19 -21.00 -36.58
N LYS A 855 24.29 -20.02 -36.71
CA LYS A 855 24.60 -18.77 -37.39
C LYS A 855 24.80 -17.70 -36.33
N ARG A 856 25.90 -17.85 -35.58
CA ARG A 856 26.55 -16.69 -34.96
C ARG A 856 27.03 -15.79 -36.10
N THR A 857 26.20 -14.84 -36.51
CA THR A 857 26.68 -13.71 -37.28
C THR A 857 27.74 -13.02 -36.44
N ALA A 858 28.93 -12.87 -37.04
CA ALA A 858 30.08 -12.25 -36.42
C ALA A 858 29.70 -10.88 -35.82
N LYS A 859 30.40 -10.52 -34.75
CA LYS A 859 30.24 -9.37 -33.85
C LYS A 859 30.47 -8.00 -34.53
N GLY A 860 29.86 -7.75 -35.68
CA GLY A 860 29.90 -6.48 -36.39
C GLY A 860 28.76 -6.42 -37.41
N SER A 861 27.78 -5.54 -37.16
CA SER A 861 26.57 -5.24 -37.96
C SER A 861 25.27 -6.01 -37.64
N MET A 862 24.98 -6.33 -36.38
CA MET A 862 23.60 -6.63 -36.00
C MET A 862 22.93 -5.29 -35.66
N GLU A 863 22.02 -4.82 -36.52
CA GLU A 863 21.13 -3.69 -36.19
C GLU A 863 20.43 -4.03 -34.86
N GLU A 864 20.36 -3.07 -33.92
CA GLU A 864 19.62 -3.29 -32.66
C GLU A 864 18.18 -3.70 -33.01
N PRO A 865 17.62 -4.76 -32.39
CA PRO A 865 16.24 -5.13 -32.66
C PRO A 865 15.30 -3.96 -32.38
N ASN A 866 14.29 -3.76 -33.23
CA ASN A 866 13.38 -2.61 -33.15
C ASN A 866 12.70 -2.49 -31.77
N TRP A 867 12.51 -3.59 -31.03
CA TRP A 867 11.94 -3.57 -29.67
C TRP A 867 12.89 -3.02 -28.61
N ASP A 868 14.21 -3.20 -28.72
CA ASP A 868 15.17 -2.61 -27.78
C ASP A 868 15.24 -1.09 -27.96
N LEU A 869 15.26 -0.64 -29.22
CA LEU A 869 15.16 0.76 -29.58
C LEU A 869 13.87 1.37 -29.02
N ALA A 870 12.72 0.72 -29.28
CA ALA A 870 11.42 1.19 -28.79
C ALA A 870 11.32 1.21 -27.26
N ARG A 871 11.93 0.23 -26.57
CA ARG A 871 11.97 0.18 -25.10
C ARG A 871 12.75 1.36 -24.52
N LYS A 872 13.96 1.62 -25.02
CA LYS A 872 14.77 2.78 -24.60
C LYS A 872 14.05 4.10 -24.92
N ALA A 873 13.42 4.20 -26.08
CA ALA A 873 12.64 5.37 -26.49
C ALA A 873 11.44 5.63 -25.57
N LEU A 874 10.67 4.58 -25.25
CA LEU A 874 9.56 4.64 -24.30
C LEU A 874 10.05 5.18 -22.96
N CYS A 875 11.09 4.58 -22.37
CA CYS A 875 11.64 5.00 -21.09
C CYS A 875 12.06 6.48 -21.10
N LYS A 876 12.75 6.93 -22.15
CA LYS A 876 13.21 8.32 -22.28
C LYS A 876 12.05 9.32 -22.38
N GLN A 877 11.02 9.03 -23.17
CA GLN A 877 9.88 9.94 -23.31
C GLN A 877 9.03 10.00 -22.03
N MET A 878 8.80 8.84 -21.38
CA MET A 878 8.02 8.76 -20.14
C MET A 878 8.71 9.46 -18.98
N GLU A 879 10.04 9.31 -18.87
CA GLU A 879 10.85 10.04 -17.91
C GLU A 879 10.74 11.56 -18.11
N ALA A 880 10.86 12.03 -19.36
CA ALA A 880 10.76 13.45 -19.68
C ALA A 880 9.36 14.02 -19.39
N MET A 881 8.30 13.26 -19.65
CA MET A 881 6.91 13.62 -19.35
C MET A 881 6.70 13.80 -17.85
N MET A 882 7.10 12.81 -17.04
CA MET A 882 6.99 12.89 -15.58
C MET A 882 7.81 14.07 -15.03
N MET A 883 9.04 14.23 -15.51
CA MET A 883 9.93 15.31 -15.07
C MET A 883 9.43 16.70 -15.49
N ASN A 884 8.66 16.82 -16.57
CA ASN A 884 8.01 18.08 -16.93
C ASN A 884 7.08 18.56 -15.80
N GLN A 885 6.25 17.66 -15.27
CA GLN A 885 5.32 17.96 -14.17
C GLN A 885 6.06 18.15 -12.84
N TRP A 886 6.99 17.25 -12.51
CA TRP A 886 7.77 17.34 -11.27
C TRP A 886 8.58 18.63 -11.17
N ASN A 887 9.23 19.07 -12.26
CA ASN A 887 10.06 20.28 -12.24
C ASN A 887 9.21 21.56 -12.10
N ARG A 888 8.03 21.61 -12.74
CA ARG A 888 7.15 22.78 -12.70
C ARG A 888 6.38 22.82 -11.37
N HIS A 889 5.74 21.72 -10.99
CA HIS A 889 4.72 21.69 -9.95
C HIS A 889 5.12 20.89 -8.70
N ARG A 890 6.06 19.93 -8.84
CA ARG A 890 6.34 18.85 -7.86
C ARG A 890 5.20 17.84 -7.76
N ASP A 891 4.42 17.77 -8.83
CA ASP A 891 3.32 16.84 -8.98
C ASP A 891 3.85 15.52 -9.51
N ILE A 892 3.19 14.45 -9.10
CA ILE A 892 3.33 13.10 -9.64
C ILE A 892 1.91 12.68 -9.97
N CYS A 893 1.51 12.98 -11.19
CA CYS A 893 0.12 12.85 -11.58
C CYS A 893 -0.35 11.40 -11.53
N GLU A 894 -1.64 11.21 -11.24
CA GLU A 894 -2.33 9.96 -11.50
C GLU A 894 -2.24 9.56 -12.99
N ASN A 895 -2.42 10.52 -13.89
CA ASN A 895 -2.19 10.39 -15.32
C ASN A 895 -1.74 11.72 -15.95
N PHE A 896 -1.17 11.66 -17.16
CA PHE A 896 -0.51 12.80 -17.81
C PHE A 896 -1.16 13.13 -19.14
N HIS A 897 -1.47 14.41 -19.38
CA HIS A 897 -1.97 14.89 -20.67
C HIS A 897 -1.04 14.47 -21.81
N PRO A 898 -1.56 13.90 -22.94
CA PRO A 898 -0.70 13.37 -24.00
C PRO A 898 0.01 14.46 -24.82
N SER A 899 -0.49 15.70 -24.80
CA SER A 899 0.07 16.85 -25.53
C SER A 899 1.06 17.68 -24.70
N LEU A 900 1.95 18.41 -25.39
CA LEU A 900 2.85 19.40 -24.80
C LEU A 900 2.21 20.81 -24.72
N GLU A 901 1.39 21.15 -25.72
CA GLU A 901 0.73 22.45 -25.90
C GLU A 901 -0.80 22.29 -25.86
N GLY A 902 -1.50 23.27 -25.27
CA GLY A 902 -2.97 23.33 -25.22
C GLY A 902 -3.55 23.88 -23.91
N ASP A 903 -4.86 24.17 -23.89
CA ASP A 903 -5.61 24.63 -22.70
C ASP A 903 -5.61 23.60 -21.54
N GLY A 904 -5.27 22.33 -21.83
CA GLY A 904 -5.09 21.23 -20.87
C GLY A 904 -3.66 20.70 -20.72
N ALA A 905 -2.64 21.38 -21.30
CA ALA A 905 -1.22 21.05 -21.09
C ALA A 905 -0.74 21.34 -19.64
N LYS A 906 -1.66 21.64 -18.74
CA LYS A 906 -1.47 21.75 -17.29
C LYS A 906 -1.92 20.51 -16.51
N ASP A 907 -2.54 19.51 -17.13
CA ASP A 907 -3.47 18.68 -16.36
C ASP A 907 -2.90 17.29 -16.04
N CYS A 908 -2.47 17.12 -14.79
CA CYS A 908 -2.83 15.90 -14.08
C CYS A 908 -4.36 15.84 -14.05
N THR A 909 -4.99 14.72 -14.45
CA THR A 909 -6.40 14.50 -14.08
C THR A 909 -6.48 13.57 -12.90
N GLY A 910 -7.52 13.74 -12.08
CA GLY A 910 -7.62 13.08 -10.78
C GLY A 910 -6.65 13.70 -9.77
N THR A 911 -5.81 12.87 -9.17
CA THR A 911 -4.91 13.23 -8.05
C THR A 911 -3.58 13.80 -8.56
N LYS A 912 -3.08 14.90 -7.98
CA LYS A 912 -1.83 15.55 -8.37
C LYS A 912 -0.60 14.87 -7.75
N PHE A 913 -0.80 14.05 -6.73
CA PHE A 913 0.25 13.28 -6.07
C PHE A 913 -0.18 11.82 -5.84
N TYR A 914 0.04 11.00 -6.86
CA TYR A 914 -0.38 9.60 -6.91
C TYR A 914 0.82 8.71 -7.22
N HIS A 915 1.12 7.73 -6.38
CA HIS A 915 2.44 7.07 -6.43
C HIS A 915 2.74 6.39 -7.77
N TRP A 916 1.74 5.82 -8.47
CA TRP A 916 1.98 5.10 -9.71
C TRP A 916 2.44 6.00 -10.85
N GLY A 917 2.28 7.31 -10.75
CA GLY A 917 2.76 8.26 -11.76
C GLY A 917 4.29 8.22 -11.84
N ALA A 918 4.93 7.89 -10.71
CA ALA A 918 6.37 7.70 -10.64
C ALA A 918 6.87 6.44 -11.39
N LEU A 919 5.99 5.53 -11.82
CA LEU A 919 6.38 4.41 -12.68
C LEU A 919 6.96 4.91 -14.01
N ALA A 920 6.49 6.05 -14.52
CA ALA A 920 7.03 6.68 -15.73
C ALA A 920 8.52 7.04 -15.60
N GLY A 921 8.98 7.41 -14.40
CA GLY A 921 10.40 7.60 -14.10
C GLY A 921 11.13 6.32 -13.69
N LEU A 922 10.44 5.40 -13.00
CA LEU A 922 11.02 4.13 -12.56
C LEU A 922 11.53 3.31 -13.75
N VAL A 923 10.76 3.22 -14.85
CA VAL A 923 11.15 2.42 -16.02
C VAL A 923 12.47 2.89 -16.62
N GLY A 924 12.74 4.19 -16.66
CA GLY A 924 14.03 4.74 -17.09
C GLY A 924 15.18 4.38 -16.15
N LEU A 925 14.95 4.45 -14.83
CA LEU A 925 15.96 4.04 -13.85
C LEU A 925 16.26 2.52 -13.93
N VAL A 926 15.24 1.70 -14.18
CA VAL A 926 15.41 0.26 -14.36
C VAL A 926 16.17 -0.05 -15.65
N GLU A 927 15.81 0.62 -16.76
CA GLU A 927 16.48 0.52 -18.05
C GLU A 927 17.98 0.83 -17.95
N ASP A 928 18.32 1.86 -17.20
CA ASP A 928 19.71 2.29 -16.98
C ASP A 928 20.47 1.42 -15.95
N GLY A 929 19.84 0.38 -15.40
CA GLY A 929 20.46 -0.60 -14.52
C GLY A 929 20.51 -0.23 -13.04
N TYR A 930 19.65 0.68 -12.57
CA TYR A 930 19.57 1.06 -11.14
C TYR A 930 18.64 0.19 -10.28
N TRP A 931 18.02 -0.84 -10.88
CA TRP A 931 17.17 -1.81 -10.18
C TRP A 931 17.96 -2.76 -9.31
#